data_AF-A0A8C1HZE3-F1
#
_entry.id   AF-A0A8C1HZE3-F1
#
_cell.length_a   1.000
_cell.length_b   1.000
_cell.length_c   1.000
_cell.angle_alpha   90.00
_cell.angle_beta   90.00
_cell.angle_gamma   90.00
#
_symmetry.space_group_name_H-M   'P 1'
#
loop_
_entity.id
_entity.type
_entity.pdbx_description
1 polymer ?
#
loop_
_entity_poly.entity_id
_entity_poly.type
_entity_poly.pdbx_seq_one_letter_code
_entity_poly.pdbx_strand_id
1 'polypeptide(L)'
;MPTTSYMCTLMTSVRQNDDVIESPGQISVRHLIFYRLRNRYLRNKLTTTFRLLFVIDVERKFCNSYDTKKPRRFSQTMSHSTYNTLWSEAHEELSCLLDEELPEEPLRPERDRVVFFQRLATFYVRYVQIFRQLEEAYDQSVHPQKRRAIRQVLDSVIGRVLELKNEMVEKEFSEYHYMDDIIQDLKLTPEDLEIPVPRYFIWERNKVLQDRERMFAAIFNQMDVTEKPPVMRTLTLERAIKIVQVAERARQGRLRAKFMREIHRDSERQRRAEEQEAVSTDQAAVCIQKVWRGFMQRKITKRLREEEMIFLGMAMDPNLSYPSQTELDTVNIEANRRTRQGEHEDDYQKSIGSVIYQLREVEGPEMKETMKDQIRQWFIECRDATGSFPDYPEEEDGGSALIFAEKTPEELAEELAAKEEEDANKKPKGKEETKEKGKKEKVNDEEEEPGLKMLPSAYLEDLQRGHKTFSEVWKNRNEIMNFSQRHELELIKEEKRKEIEVEIRKQVDELMRQELANWKLAVDKEKSGKVKGAAKKKKASKSGKKKKKDKDLTADRTIESLFEELVEQELLKKADNVKLKDYLGDYSYLGTTLRQSDIEPMPSLSDVRQVVALYAVLPLGSQAVHEKAPLVKTMLLVGPSGVGKKMLVHAICQETGANLFDLSPLNVAGKYPGKSGLQMMLHVVFKVARLMQPSVIWIGEAEKMFYKKVPKEEKELDPKRLKKDLPKILKSIKGEDCVLIVGTTSDPHSADLKSLCKFYNKIILIPRPDYASRYVMWKELIKKNGGEVTSDLDLSSLAKISDGYTQGHMVQVVRSILTERRIQQFPKRPLTASEFVSPLARIDPVFQEEEEAFKNWYAKTPLGKKRIKAALGKDGDEESSKTGSKSGKKKGKK
;
A
#
# COMPACT_ATOMS: atom_id res chain seq x y z
N MET A 1 14.89 25.29 -72.47
CA MET A 1 16.27 25.81 -72.31
C MET A 1 16.79 25.26 -70.99
N PRO A 2 17.97 24.61 -70.98
CA PRO A 2 18.10 23.13 -70.86
C PRO A 2 19.04 22.71 -69.68
N THR A 3 18.97 21.52 -69.03
CA THR A 3 19.37 20.12 -69.35
C THR A 3 20.74 19.90 -70.01
N THR A 4 21.64 19.13 -69.35
CA THR A 4 22.60 18.07 -69.84
C THR A 4 23.75 17.92 -68.84
N SER A 5 23.99 16.78 -68.15
CA SER A 5 24.64 15.51 -68.59
C SER A 5 26.00 15.71 -69.26
N TYR A 6 27.07 15.09 -68.74
CA TYR A 6 28.04 14.31 -69.53
C TYR A 6 28.86 13.36 -68.64
N MET A 7 29.05 12.17 -69.20
CA MET A 7 29.66 10.96 -68.66
C MET A 7 30.90 10.66 -69.50
N CYS A 8 31.88 9.99 -68.88
CA CYS A 8 32.75 8.95 -69.47
C CYS A 8 33.86 9.34 -70.47
N THR A 9 35.08 8.84 -70.23
CA THR A 9 35.90 8.23 -71.30
C THR A 9 37.01 7.28 -70.77
N LEU A 10 37.01 6.05 -71.35
CA LEU A 10 38.11 5.09 -71.69
C LEU A 10 38.96 4.47 -70.55
N MET A 11 39.04 3.15 -70.26
CA MET A 11 39.26 1.89 -71.06
C MET A 11 40.49 1.98 -71.96
N THR A 12 41.59 1.22 -71.79
CA THR A 12 41.72 -0.22 -72.12
C THR A 12 43.18 -0.73 -71.94
N SER A 13 43.35 -2.03 -71.59
CA SER A 13 44.28 -3.01 -72.24
C SER A 13 45.81 -2.92 -71.94
N VAL A 14 46.66 -3.95 -71.77
CA VAL A 14 46.64 -5.44 -71.89
C VAL A 14 48.07 -5.96 -71.55
N ARG A 15 48.18 -7.16 -70.93
CA ARG A 15 49.26 -8.22 -71.03
C ARG A 15 50.73 -7.86 -70.73
N GLN A 16 51.65 -8.78 -70.41
CA GLN A 16 51.75 -10.14 -69.83
C GLN A 16 53.27 -10.42 -69.79
N ASN A 17 53.68 -11.30 -68.87
CA ASN A 17 54.82 -12.24 -68.98
C ASN A 17 56.26 -11.67 -68.86
N ASP A 18 57.03 -12.04 -67.83
CA ASP A 18 57.87 -13.26 -67.66
C ASP A 18 59.34 -12.71 -67.66
N ASP A 19 60.36 -13.12 -66.92
CA ASP A 19 60.65 -14.26 -66.07
C ASP A 19 62.07 -14.03 -65.45
N VAL A 20 62.39 -14.68 -64.30
CA VAL A 20 63.67 -15.44 -64.07
C VAL A 20 64.90 -14.53 -63.72
N ILE A 21 65.64 -14.62 -62.58
CA ILE A 21 66.53 -15.70 -62.05
C ILE A 21 67.19 -15.31 -60.69
N GLU A 22 67.40 -16.34 -59.83
CA GLU A 22 68.43 -16.59 -58.77
C GLU A 22 68.56 -15.82 -57.43
N SER A 23 68.27 -16.57 -56.36
CA SER A 23 68.95 -16.65 -55.03
C SER A 23 70.38 -17.26 -55.13
N PRO A 24 71.23 -17.49 -54.08
CA PRO A 24 71.01 -17.42 -52.62
C PRO A 24 72.22 -16.91 -51.77
N GLY A 25 72.07 -16.86 -50.44
CA GLY A 25 73.20 -16.72 -49.50
C GLY A 25 72.79 -16.82 -48.03
N GLN A 26 72.90 -18.02 -47.45
CA GLN A 26 72.75 -18.33 -46.01
C GLN A 26 74.02 -18.02 -45.21
N ILE A 27 73.86 -17.73 -43.91
CA ILE A 27 74.56 -18.26 -42.70
C ILE A 27 73.87 -17.58 -41.49
N SER A 28 73.01 -18.27 -40.71
CA SER A 28 73.29 -19.05 -39.46
C SER A 28 73.85 -18.15 -38.32
N VAL A 29 73.40 -18.08 -37.06
CA VAL A 29 72.94 -19.07 -36.07
C VAL A 29 72.23 -18.36 -34.88
N ARG A 30 71.10 -18.93 -34.43
CA ARG A 30 70.49 -19.05 -33.07
C ARG A 30 70.66 -17.97 -31.95
N HIS A 31 69.48 -17.67 -31.38
CA HIS A 31 69.14 -17.48 -29.95
C HIS A 31 69.56 -16.19 -29.22
N LEU A 32 68.65 -15.21 -29.19
CA LEU A 32 68.04 -14.65 -27.97
C LEU A 32 66.91 -13.68 -28.37
N ILE A 33 66.04 -13.30 -27.43
CA ILE A 33 64.98 -12.27 -27.52
C ILE A 33 63.57 -12.83 -27.78
N PHE A 34 63.09 -13.55 -26.77
CA PHE A 34 61.67 -13.57 -26.41
C PHE A 34 61.40 -12.48 -25.35
N TYR A 35 61.71 -11.22 -25.65
CA TYR A 35 61.34 -10.06 -24.80
C TYR A 35 61.59 -8.76 -25.56
N ARG A 36 60.60 -8.28 -26.32
CA ARG A 36 60.33 -6.87 -26.70
C ARG A 36 59.49 -6.82 -27.97
N LEU A 37 58.16 -6.80 -27.82
CA LEU A 37 57.21 -6.14 -28.74
C LEU A 37 55.81 -6.07 -28.11
N ARG A 38 55.75 -5.51 -26.90
CA ARG A 38 54.50 -5.03 -26.27
C ARG A 38 54.82 -3.74 -25.51
N ASN A 39 55.15 -2.68 -26.24
CA ASN A 39 55.13 -1.28 -25.78
C ASN A 39 55.60 -0.33 -26.89
N ARG A 40 54.75 -0.11 -27.91
CA ARG A 40 54.94 0.97 -28.88
C ARG A 40 53.65 1.37 -29.61
N TYR A 41 52.56 1.52 -28.87
CA TYR A 41 51.30 2.07 -29.41
C TYR A 41 50.54 2.95 -28.40
N LEU A 42 51.29 3.66 -27.54
CA LEU A 42 50.76 4.56 -26.50
C LEU A 42 51.51 5.90 -26.43
N ARG A 43 52.02 6.40 -27.55
CA ARG A 43 52.56 7.76 -27.67
C ARG A 43 52.17 8.32 -29.03
N ASN A 44 51.00 8.97 -29.08
CA ASN A 44 50.65 10.11 -29.96
C ASN A 44 49.15 10.46 -29.81
N LYS A 45 48.76 10.86 -28.58
CA LYS A 45 47.58 11.69 -28.32
C LYS A 45 47.97 12.70 -27.24
N LEU A 46 48.49 13.84 -27.67
CA LEU A 46 48.75 15.00 -26.82
C LEU A 46 48.84 16.21 -27.76
N THR A 47 47.67 16.74 -28.14
CA THR A 47 47.42 18.15 -28.57
C THR A 47 46.03 18.36 -29.22
N THR A 48 44.97 17.67 -28.78
CA THR A 48 43.58 18.08 -29.13
C THR A 48 42.57 17.65 -28.06
N THR A 49 42.87 17.94 -26.81
CA THR A 49 41.97 17.73 -25.66
C THR A 49 42.17 18.86 -24.65
N PHE A 50 41.73 20.06 -24.99
CA PHE A 50 41.69 21.20 -24.06
C PHE A 50 40.35 21.95 -24.05
N ARG A 51 39.28 21.36 -24.61
CA ARG A 51 37.90 21.87 -24.49
C ARG A 51 36.83 20.83 -24.13
N LEU A 52 37.26 19.61 -23.76
CA LEU A 52 36.37 18.52 -23.30
C LEU A 52 36.63 18.09 -21.85
N LEU A 53 37.43 18.85 -21.10
CA LEU A 53 37.88 18.54 -19.73
C LEU A 53 37.18 19.37 -18.63
N PHE A 54 36.14 20.14 -18.97
CA PHE A 54 35.30 20.81 -17.96
C PHE A 54 33.93 20.13 -17.74
N VAL A 55 33.60 19.10 -18.53
CA VAL A 55 32.32 18.36 -18.41
C VAL A 55 32.53 16.93 -17.84
N ILE A 56 33.76 16.40 -17.85
CA ILE A 56 34.06 15.04 -17.39
C ILE A 56 34.64 15.00 -15.95
N ASP A 57 34.97 16.16 -15.37
CA ASP A 57 35.52 16.24 -14.00
C ASP A 57 34.43 16.36 -12.90
N VAL A 58 33.15 16.48 -13.30
CA VAL A 58 31.99 16.38 -12.39
C VAL A 58 31.55 14.92 -12.21
N GLU A 59 31.72 14.06 -13.23
CA GLU A 59 31.31 12.64 -13.15
C GLU A 59 32.35 11.71 -12.50
N ARG A 60 33.63 12.10 -12.38
CA ARG A 60 34.68 11.23 -11.81
C ARG A 60 35.02 11.48 -10.34
N LYS A 61 34.65 12.62 -9.76
CA LYS A 61 34.73 12.83 -8.30
C LYS A 61 33.54 12.24 -7.54
N PHE A 62 32.47 11.84 -8.23
CA PHE A 62 31.34 11.11 -7.64
C PHE A 62 31.54 9.59 -7.56
N CYS A 63 32.62 9.03 -8.11
CA CYS A 63 32.78 7.57 -8.24
C CYS A 63 33.89 6.92 -7.40
N ASN A 64 34.63 7.68 -6.58
CA ASN A 64 35.71 7.14 -5.72
C ASN A 64 35.67 7.68 -4.28
N SER A 65 34.47 7.74 -3.71
CA SER A 65 34.23 7.88 -2.27
C SER A 65 33.04 7.02 -1.86
N TYR A 66 32.95 5.82 -2.41
CA TYR A 66 32.13 4.77 -1.84
C TYR A 66 33.06 3.88 -1.03
N ASP A 67 33.32 4.30 0.21
CA ASP A 67 33.56 3.32 1.26
C ASP A 67 32.22 2.63 1.47
N THR A 68 31.97 1.64 0.62
CA THR A 68 30.78 0.82 0.67
C THR A 68 30.77 0.15 2.04
N LYS A 69 29.93 0.64 2.96
CA LYS A 69 29.26 -0.27 3.88
C LYS A 69 28.54 -1.29 3.01
N LYS A 70 29.25 -2.38 2.72
CA LYS A 70 28.70 -3.55 2.03
C LYS A 70 27.35 -3.87 2.68
N PRO A 71 26.31 -4.20 1.90
CA PRO A 71 25.15 -4.84 2.50
C PRO A 71 25.70 -6.07 3.23
N ARG A 72 25.48 -6.12 4.55
CA ARG A 72 25.85 -7.29 5.35
C ARG A 72 25.24 -8.49 4.63
N ARG A 73 26.06 -9.46 4.28
CA ARG A 73 25.58 -10.77 3.84
C ARG A 73 24.82 -11.36 5.02
N PHE A 74 23.50 -11.19 5.05
CA PHE A 74 22.63 -11.79 6.05
C PHE A 74 22.40 -13.25 5.66
N SER A 75 23.41 -14.07 5.93
CA SER A 75 23.20 -15.51 6.13
C SER A 75 23.06 -15.75 7.62
N GLN A 76 22.14 -16.65 7.98
CA GLN A 76 21.88 -17.22 9.31
C GLN A 76 20.75 -16.53 10.07
N THR A 77 19.79 -17.37 10.48
CA THR A 77 18.71 -17.11 11.43
C THR A 77 19.02 -15.97 12.39
N MET A 78 18.46 -14.79 12.09
CA MET A 78 18.60 -13.60 12.91
C MET A 78 17.96 -13.87 14.28
N SER A 79 18.74 -13.66 15.34
CA SER A 79 18.27 -13.80 16.71
C SER A 79 17.15 -12.79 17.00
N HIS A 80 16.19 -13.15 17.84
CA HIS A 80 15.13 -12.26 18.31
C HIS A 80 15.65 -10.92 18.89
N SER A 81 16.89 -10.90 19.40
CA SER A 81 17.57 -9.69 19.84
C SER A 81 17.64 -8.61 18.77
N THR A 82 17.82 -8.97 17.49
CA THR A 82 17.99 -8.00 16.41
C THR A 82 16.70 -7.21 16.14
N TYR A 83 15.55 -7.86 16.22
CA TYR A 83 14.26 -7.21 16.03
C TYR A 83 13.84 -6.40 17.27
N ASN A 84 14.27 -6.82 18.46
CA ASN A 84 14.12 -6.00 19.67
C ASN A 84 14.96 -4.71 19.56
N THR A 85 16.20 -4.76 19.05
CA THR A 85 16.99 -3.55 18.78
C THR A 85 16.34 -2.66 17.73
N LEU A 86 15.81 -3.23 16.65
CA LEU A 86 15.08 -2.46 15.63
C LEU A 86 13.86 -1.74 16.23
N TRP A 87 13.12 -2.42 17.10
CA TRP A 87 11.98 -1.83 17.80
C TRP A 87 12.40 -0.70 18.76
N SER A 88 13.51 -0.89 19.49
CA SER A 88 14.10 0.16 20.35
C SER A 88 14.56 1.37 19.55
N GLU A 89 15.30 1.16 18.46
CA GLU A 89 15.76 2.22 17.56
C GLU A 89 14.59 3.05 17.02
N ALA A 90 13.50 2.38 16.60
CA ALA A 90 12.29 3.05 16.15
C ALA A 90 11.64 3.92 17.24
N HIS A 91 11.65 3.46 18.49
CA HIS A 91 11.12 4.24 19.63
C HIS A 91 12.02 5.40 20.05
N GLU A 92 13.33 5.27 19.90
CA GLU A 92 14.29 6.37 20.12
C GLU A 92 14.09 7.46 19.07
N GLU A 93 13.97 7.10 17.79
CA GLU A 93 13.68 8.05 16.72
C GLU A 93 12.31 8.71 16.89
N LEU A 94 11.29 7.94 17.30
CA LEU A 94 9.97 8.45 17.62
C LEU A 94 10.01 9.45 18.78
N SER A 95 10.79 9.19 19.84
CA SER A 95 10.94 10.12 20.96
C SER A 95 11.49 11.46 20.49
N CYS A 96 12.58 11.44 19.72
CA CYS A 96 13.18 12.66 19.19
C CYS A 96 12.19 13.46 18.32
N LEU A 97 11.38 12.78 17.50
CA LEU A 97 10.34 13.44 16.70
C LEU A 97 9.24 14.06 17.55
N LEU A 98 8.80 13.37 18.60
CA LEU A 98 7.77 13.88 19.51
C LEU A 98 8.27 15.14 20.25
N ASP A 99 9.53 15.16 20.66
CA ASP A 99 10.16 16.34 21.28
C ASP A 99 10.24 17.53 20.32
N GLU A 100 10.49 17.28 19.02
CA GLU A 100 10.53 18.32 17.98
C GLU A 100 9.14 18.87 17.58
N GLU A 101 8.09 18.05 17.63
CA GLU A 101 6.72 18.46 17.30
C GLU A 101 5.94 19.05 18.49
N LEU A 102 6.27 18.63 19.72
CA LEU A 102 5.67 19.12 20.95
C LEU A 102 6.72 19.78 21.87
N PRO A 103 7.36 20.88 21.42
CA PRO A 103 8.29 21.62 22.27
C PRO A 103 7.58 22.25 23.47
N GLU A 104 8.34 22.48 24.55
CA GLU A 104 7.83 23.09 25.80
C GLU A 104 7.26 24.50 25.60
N GLU A 105 7.76 25.25 24.60
CA GLU A 105 7.19 26.52 24.14
C GLU A 105 6.50 26.35 22.77
N PRO A 106 5.28 26.88 22.57
CA PRO A 106 4.59 26.77 21.30
C PRO A 106 5.40 27.45 20.19
N LEU A 107 5.61 26.72 19.10
CA LEU A 107 6.39 27.21 17.95
C LEU A 107 5.76 28.49 17.39
N ARG A 108 6.61 29.49 17.14
CA ARG A 108 6.18 30.72 16.47
C ARG A 108 5.69 30.39 15.06
N PRO A 109 4.61 31.04 14.58
CA PRO A 109 4.08 30.80 13.25
C PRO A 109 5.14 31.15 12.20
N GLU A 110 5.41 30.21 11.30
CA GLU A 110 6.46 30.34 10.29
C GLU A 110 5.98 31.26 9.17
N ARG A 111 6.79 32.28 8.81
CA ARG A 111 6.41 33.25 7.76
C ARG A 111 6.81 32.78 6.37
N ASP A 112 7.86 31.96 6.27
CA ASP A 112 8.33 31.40 5.01
C ASP A 112 7.64 30.06 4.68
N ARG A 113 6.91 30.05 3.55
CA ARG A 113 6.24 28.85 3.03
C ARG A 113 7.21 27.73 2.70
N VAL A 114 8.41 28.05 2.22
CA VAL A 114 9.40 27.05 1.80
C VAL A 114 9.98 26.34 3.01
N VAL A 115 10.38 27.10 4.04
CA VAL A 115 10.91 26.55 5.30
C VAL A 115 9.85 25.73 6.02
N PHE A 116 8.61 26.23 6.08
CA PHE A 116 7.49 25.50 6.67
C PHE A 116 7.24 24.16 5.96
N PHE A 117 7.26 24.16 4.62
CA PHE A 117 7.07 22.93 3.84
C PHE A 117 8.23 21.95 4.00
N GLN A 118 9.48 22.43 3.98
CA GLN A 118 10.66 21.59 4.23
C GLN A 118 10.58 20.91 5.59
N ARG A 119 10.12 21.62 6.62
CA ARG A 119 9.89 21.04 7.95
C ARG A 119 8.81 19.95 7.92
N LEU A 120 7.64 20.24 7.34
CA LEU A 120 6.55 19.24 7.20
C LEU A 120 7.00 18.00 6.42
N ALA A 121 7.69 18.19 5.31
CA ALA A 121 8.19 17.10 4.49
C ALA A 121 9.27 16.29 5.23
N THR A 122 10.13 16.93 6.03
CA THR A 122 11.12 16.23 6.86
C THR A 122 10.44 15.35 7.92
N PHE A 123 9.41 15.86 8.61
CA PHE A 123 8.61 15.06 9.53
C PHE A 123 7.96 13.88 8.81
N TYR A 124 7.33 14.13 7.66
CA TYR A 124 6.71 13.08 6.86
C TYR A 124 7.69 11.95 6.51
N VAL A 125 8.90 12.29 6.02
CA VAL A 125 9.92 11.29 5.67
C VAL A 125 10.37 10.50 6.89
N ARG A 126 10.66 11.16 8.03
CA ARG A 126 11.10 10.47 9.26
C ARG A 126 10.01 9.55 9.82
N TYR A 127 8.74 9.95 9.81
CA TYR A 127 7.64 9.07 10.19
C TYR A 127 7.48 7.88 9.23
N VAL A 128 7.74 8.05 7.93
CA VAL A 128 7.74 6.92 6.98
C VAL A 128 8.87 5.93 7.27
N GLN A 129 10.04 6.40 7.73
CA GLN A 129 11.13 5.52 8.16
C GLN A 129 10.76 4.72 9.41
N ILE A 130 10.22 5.39 10.44
CA ILE A 130 9.71 4.73 11.65
C ILE A 130 8.62 3.72 11.29
N PHE A 131 7.71 4.09 10.37
CA PHE A 131 6.67 3.20 9.89
C PHE A 131 7.27 1.90 9.32
N ARG A 132 8.28 1.98 8.45
CA ARG A 132 8.94 0.80 7.88
C ARG A 132 9.62 -0.06 8.95
N GLN A 133 10.34 0.56 9.87
CA GLN A 133 11.02 -0.16 10.96
C GLN A 133 10.01 -0.88 11.87
N LEU A 134 8.91 -0.23 12.23
CA LEU A 134 7.86 -0.82 13.07
C LEU A 134 7.08 -1.92 12.33
N GLU A 135 6.84 -1.80 11.02
CA GLU A 135 6.23 -2.86 10.21
C GLU A 135 7.12 -4.10 10.17
N GLU A 136 8.42 -3.93 9.95
CA GLU A 136 9.38 -5.03 9.96
C GLU A 136 9.51 -5.65 11.36
N ALA A 137 9.59 -4.83 12.41
CA ALA A 137 9.60 -5.31 13.79
C ALA A 137 8.32 -6.10 14.15
N TYR A 138 7.15 -5.61 13.73
CA TYR A 138 5.88 -6.33 13.89
C TYR A 138 5.89 -7.65 13.12
N ASP A 139 6.37 -7.67 11.88
CA ASP A 139 6.35 -8.87 11.05
C ASP A 139 7.22 -10.00 11.58
N GLN A 140 8.36 -9.62 12.14
CA GLN A 140 9.40 -10.53 12.61
C GLN A 140 9.18 -11.00 14.05
N SER A 141 8.47 -10.22 14.86
CA SER A 141 8.13 -10.56 16.24
C SER A 141 7.16 -11.76 16.30
N VAL A 142 7.44 -12.74 17.16
CA VAL A 142 6.54 -13.89 17.40
C VAL A 142 5.79 -13.73 18.72
N HIS A 143 6.32 -12.93 19.66
CA HIS A 143 5.71 -12.68 20.96
C HIS A 143 4.36 -11.92 20.83
N PRO A 144 3.23 -12.47 21.30
CA PRO A 144 1.90 -11.90 21.05
C PRO A 144 1.69 -10.53 21.71
N GLN A 145 2.10 -10.36 22.97
CA GLN A 145 1.95 -9.06 23.67
C GLN A 145 2.80 -7.94 23.04
N LYS A 146 4.06 -8.22 22.66
CA LYS A 146 4.89 -7.25 21.90
C LYS A 146 4.26 -6.87 20.58
N ARG A 147 3.76 -7.85 19.81
CA ARG A 147 3.08 -7.58 18.54
C ARG A 147 1.92 -6.61 18.73
N ARG A 148 1.12 -6.75 19.79
CA ARG A 148 0.02 -5.82 20.12
C ARG A 148 0.51 -4.42 20.51
N ALA A 149 1.58 -4.32 21.30
CA ALA A 149 2.18 -3.03 21.64
C ALA A 149 2.72 -2.31 20.39
N ILE A 150 3.46 -3.03 19.53
CA ILE A 150 3.93 -2.50 18.24
C ILE A 150 2.74 -2.12 17.35
N ARG A 151 1.69 -2.95 17.30
CA ARG A 151 0.48 -2.73 16.48
C ARG A 151 -0.18 -1.39 16.80
N GLN A 152 -0.32 -1.05 18.08
CA GLN A 152 -0.92 0.22 18.52
C GLN A 152 -0.09 1.42 18.07
N VAL A 153 1.22 1.39 18.28
CA VAL A 153 2.12 2.47 17.85
C VAL A 153 2.13 2.58 16.32
N LEU A 154 2.17 1.45 15.62
CA LEU A 154 2.15 1.36 14.16
C LEU A 154 0.90 2.01 13.56
N ASP A 155 -0.29 1.73 14.12
CA ASP A 155 -1.54 2.40 13.69
C ASP A 155 -1.47 3.92 13.91
N SER A 156 -0.94 4.37 15.04
CA SER A 156 -0.80 5.80 15.33
C SER A 156 0.20 6.50 14.41
N VAL A 157 1.32 5.85 14.06
CA VAL A 157 2.29 6.36 13.08
C VAL A 157 1.65 6.44 11.70
N ILE A 158 0.93 5.40 11.26
CA ILE A 158 0.17 5.43 10.00
C ILE A 158 -0.80 6.63 9.99
N GLY A 159 -1.54 6.82 11.07
CA GLY A 159 -2.43 7.95 11.26
C GLY A 159 -1.73 9.30 11.08
N ARG A 160 -0.58 9.48 11.73
CA ARG A 160 0.22 10.70 11.64
C ARG A 160 0.77 10.95 10.24
N VAL A 161 1.24 9.92 9.55
CA VAL A 161 1.69 10.00 8.15
C VAL A 161 0.56 10.49 7.23
N LEU A 162 -0.68 10.04 7.47
CA LEU A 162 -1.85 10.49 6.70
C LEU A 162 -2.25 11.93 7.01
N GLU A 163 -2.17 12.36 8.27
CA GLU A 163 -2.39 13.75 8.66
C GLU A 163 -1.37 14.69 8.02
N LEU A 164 -0.08 14.39 8.15
CA LEU A 164 1.01 15.15 7.55
C LEU A 164 0.83 15.21 6.03
N LYS A 165 0.51 14.09 5.39
CA LYS A 165 0.22 14.07 3.95
C LYS A 165 -0.95 14.99 3.59
N ASN A 166 -2.06 14.93 4.34
CA ASN A 166 -3.21 15.76 4.06
C ASN A 166 -2.89 17.25 4.27
N GLU A 167 -2.11 17.58 5.29
CA GLU A 167 -1.65 18.93 5.54
C GLU A 167 -0.77 19.45 4.39
N MET A 168 0.20 18.66 3.92
CA MET A 168 1.03 19.01 2.77
C MET A 168 0.18 19.33 1.53
N VAL A 169 -0.85 18.52 1.26
CA VAL A 169 -1.79 18.72 0.14
C VAL A 169 -2.60 20.00 0.31
N GLU A 170 -3.04 20.31 1.53
CA GLU A 170 -3.81 21.51 1.83
C GLU A 170 -2.99 22.80 1.68
N LYS A 171 -1.67 22.73 1.96
CA LYS A 171 -0.77 23.89 1.89
C LYS A 171 -0.15 24.09 0.51
N GLU A 172 0.27 23.03 -0.19
CA GLU A 172 0.83 23.12 -1.55
C GLU A 172 -0.24 23.09 -2.67
N PHE A 173 -1.47 22.67 -2.36
CA PHE A 173 -2.53 22.43 -3.35
C PHE A 173 -2.12 21.42 -4.44
N SER A 174 -1.35 20.39 -4.07
CA SER A 174 -0.93 19.31 -4.95
C SER A 174 -1.09 17.96 -4.26
N GLU A 175 -1.48 16.92 -4.99
CA GLU A 175 -1.47 15.55 -4.46
C GLU A 175 -0.04 14.96 -4.46
N TYR A 176 0.80 15.46 -5.37
CA TYR A 176 2.16 14.97 -5.63
C TYR A 176 3.20 15.97 -5.10
N HIS A 177 4.16 15.44 -4.35
CA HIS A 177 5.19 16.21 -3.66
C HIS A 177 6.54 15.55 -3.96
N TYR A 178 7.53 16.36 -4.29
CA TYR A 178 8.87 15.89 -4.65
C TYR A 178 9.82 16.29 -3.52
N MET A 179 10.53 15.31 -2.97
CA MET A 179 11.32 15.47 -1.75
C MET A 179 12.81 15.18 -2.02
N ASP A 180 13.28 15.41 -3.26
CA ASP A 180 14.61 15.01 -3.74
C ASP A 180 15.73 15.53 -2.82
N ASP A 181 15.67 16.82 -2.47
CA ASP A 181 16.65 17.49 -1.61
C ASP A 181 16.67 16.89 -0.19
N ILE A 182 15.48 16.58 0.37
CA ILE A 182 15.34 16.03 1.73
C ILE A 182 15.87 14.60 1.79
N ILE A 183 15.56 13.79 0.77
CA ILE A 183 16.08 12.42 0.64
C ILE A 183 17.62 12.46 0.58
N GLN A 184 18.18 13.40 -0.19
CA GLN A 184 19.62 13.60 -0.32
C GLN A 184 20.25 14.03 1.02
N ASP A 185 19.64 14.98 1.72
CA ASP A 185 20.11 15.48 3.02
C ASP A 185 20.09 14.39 4.10
N LEU A 186 19.03 13.57 4.12
CA LEU A 186 18.89 12.42 5.02
C LEU A 186 19.67 11.18 4.57
N LYS A 187 20.34 11.24 3.41
CA LYS A 187 21.10 10.12 2.81
C LYS A 187 20.26 8.87 2.58
N LEU A 188 19.01 9.07 2.18
CA LEU A 188 18.06 8.00 1.89
C LEU A 188 18.02 7.69 0.39
N THR A 189 17.41 6.56 0.07
CA THR A 189 17.08 6.20 -1.31
C THR A 189 15.59 6.39 -1.56
N PRO A 190 15.15 6.60 -2.81
CA PRO A 190 13.71 6.69 -3.11
C PRO A 190 12.92 5.42 -2.73
N GLU A 191 13.58 4.27 -2.67
CA GLU A 191 12.97 3.03 -2.18
C GLU A 191 12.57 3.13 -0.70
N ASP A 192 13.24 3.98 0.09
CA ASP A 192 12.95 4.20 1.51
C ASP A 192 11.69 5.05 1.72
N LEU A 193 11.27 5.83 0.72
CA LEU A 193 9.99 6.56 0.72
C LEU A 193 8.80 5.71 0.30
N GLU A 194 9.01 4.49 -0.19
CA GLU A 194 7.90 3.63 -0.57
C GLU A 194 7.09 3.27 0.68
N ILE A 195 5.80 3.62 0.64
CA ILE A 195 4.85 3.35 1.71
C ILE A 195 4.62 1.83 1.80
N PRO A 196 5.06 1.15 2.88
CA PRO A 196 4.83 -0.27 3.03
C PRO A 196 3.34 -0.54 3.23
N VAL A 197 2.83 -1.62 2.64
CA VAL A 197 1.50 -2.14 2.97
C VAL A 197 1.66 -3.07 4.16
N PRO A 198 1.09 -2.76 5.33
CA PRO A 198 1.23 -3.59 6.50
C PRO A 198 0.69 -4.99 6.28
N ARG A 199 1.51 -6.00 6.53
CA ARG A 199 1.16 -7.40 6.25
C ARG A 199 -0.07 -7.87 7.04
N TYR A 200 -0.29 -7.34 8.25
CA TYR A 200 -1.40 -7.76 9.12
C TYR A 200 -2.79 -7.50 8.54
N PHE A 201 -2.94 -6.57 7.57
CA PHE A 201 -4.22 -6.28 6.91
C PHE A 201 -4.92 -7.53 6.37
N ILE A 202 -4.13 -8.43 5.77
CA ILE A 202 -4.60 -9.69 5.19
C ILE A 202 -4.53 -10.80 6.23
N TRP A 203 -3.43 -10.89 6.99
CA TRP A 203 -3.17 -12.04 7.85
C TRP A 203 -4.17 -12.18 9.00
N GLU A 204 -4.50 -11.10 9.71
CA GLU A 204 -5.46 -11.14 10.81
C GLU A 204 -6.87 -11.55 10.33
N ARG A 205 -7.16 -11.32 9.04
CA ARG A 205 -8.44 -11.63 8.39
C ARG A 205 -8.41 -12.88 7.52
N ASN A 206 -7.31 -13.63 7.49
CA ASN A 206 -7.10 -14.73 6.54
C ASN A 206 -8.22 -15.79 6.61
N LYS A 207 -8.69 -16.13 7.81
CA LYS A 207 -9.81 -17.07 7.98
C LYS A 207 -11.10 -16.58 7.31
N VAL A 208 -11.44 -15.30 7.51
CA VAL A 208 -12.61 -14.66 6.89
C VAL A 208 -12.48 -14.62 5.37
N LEU A 209 -11.28 -14.32 4.86
CA LEU A 209 -10.99 -14.30 3.43
C LEU A 209 -11.14 -15.69 2.80
N GLN A 210 -10.63 -16.74 3.45
CA GLN A 210 -10.79 -18.12 2.98
C GLN A 210 -12.25 -18.57 2.97
N ASP A 211 -13.01 -18.27 4.03
CA ASP A 211 -14.43 -18.63 4.09
C ASP A 211 -15.22 -17.91 2.99
N ARG A 212 -14.89 -16.64 2.69
CA ARG A 212 -15.43 -15.88 1.56
C ARG A 212 -15.05 -16.46 0.21
N GLU A 213 -13.81 -16.89 0.01
CA GLU A 213 -13.40 -17.56 -1.22
C GLU A 213 -14.17 -18.87 -1.44
N ARG A 214 -14.43 -19.64 -0.38
CA ARG A 214 -15.27 -20.84 -0.45
C ARG A 214 -16.72 -20.49 -0.80
N MET A 215 -17.28 -19.41 -0.25
CA MET A 215 -18.61 -18.92 -0.61
C MET A 215 -18.69 -18.56 -2.09
N PHE A 216 -17.74 -17.78 -2.62
CA PHE A 216 -17.68 -17.50 -4.05
C PHE A 216 -17.57 -18.78 -4.88
N ALA A 217 -16.70 -19.71 -4.52
CA ALA A 217 -16.53 -20.97 -5.24
C ALA A 217 -17.82 -21.80 -5.22
N ALA A 218 -18.55 -21.84 -4.11
CA ALA A 218 -19.83 -22.54 -4.02
C ALA A 218 -20.89 -21.93 -4.96
N ILE A 219 -21.01 -20.60 -4.97
CA ILE A 219 -21.96 -19.89 -5.84
C ILE A 219 -21.59 -20.07 -7.30
N PHE A 220 -20.31 -19.86 -7.66
CA PHE A 220 -19.86 -20.08 -9.03
C PHE A 220 -20.07 -21.51 -9.48
N ASN A 221 -19.80 -22.52 -8.64
CA ASN A 221 -20.10 -23.90 -8.98
C ASN A 221 -21.61 -24.13 -9.19
N GLN A 222 -22.50 -23.51 -8.41
CA GLN A 222 -23.95 -23.61 -8.63
C GLN A 222 -24.38 -22.96 -9.94
N MET A 223 -23.78 -21.83 -10.32
CA MET A 223 -24.00 -21.18 -11.61
C MET A 223 -23.43 -22.03 -12.77
N ASP A 224 -22.21 -22.55 -12.62
CA ASP A 224 -21.51 -23.38 -13.60
C ASP A 224 -22.12 -24.77 -13.77
N VAL A 225 -22.92 -25.29 -12.83
CA VAL A 225 -23.70 -26.54 -13.04
C VAL A 225 -24.68 -26.40 -14.24
N THR A 226 -24.94 -25.18 -14.72
CA THR A 226 -25.66 -24.96 -15.99
C THR A 226 -24.80 -25.09 -17.25
N GLU A 227 -23.47 -24.99 -17.15
CA GLU A 227 -22.52 -25.30 -18.22
C GLU A 227 -21.84 -26.64 -17.94
N LYS A 228 -22.32 -27.70 -18.60
CA LYS A 228 -21.70 -29.04 -18.52
C LYS A 228 -20.17 -28.92 -18.65
N PRO A 229 -19.39 -29.56 -17.75
CA PRO A 229 -17.94 -29.49 -17.83
C PRO A 229 -17.48 -29.95 -19.22
N PRO A 230 -16.46 -29.30 -19.81
CA PRO A 230 -15.89 -29.78 -21.06
C PRO A 230 -15.43 -31.20 -20.81
N VAL A 231 -16.06 -32.15 -21.52
CA VAL A 231 -15.67 -33.56 -21.53
C VAL A 231 -14.17 -33.58 -21.77
N MET A 232 -13.40 -33.94 -20.74
CA MET A 232 -11.98 -34.24 -20.89
C MET A 232 -11.89 -35.29 -21.99
N ARG A 233 -11.39 -34.89 -23.16
CA ARG A 233 -11.14 -35.83 -24.26
C ARG A 233 -10.05 -36.76 -23.79
N THR A 234 -10.46 -37.92 -23.28
CA THR A 234 -9.58 -39.05 -23.00
C THR A 234 -8.75 -39.31 -24.25
N LEU A 235 -7.43 -39.37 -24.08
CA LEU A 235 -6.49 -39.62 -25.16
C LEU A 235 -6.91 -40.91 -25.89
N THR A 236 -7.34 -40.80 -27.15
CA THR A 236 -7.80 -41.99 -27.88
C THR A 236 -6.64 -42.97 -28.04
N LEU A 237 -6.95 -44.28 -27.96
CA LEU A 237 -5.97 -45.36 -28.04
C LEU A 237 -5.06 -45.21 -29.29
N GLU A 238 -5.64 -44.81 -30.42
CA GLU A 238 -4.88 -44.54 -31.65
C GLU A 238 -3.86 -43.41 -31.52
N ARG A 239 -4.18 -42.37 -30.76
CA ARG A 239 -3.27 -41.23 -30.53
C ARG A 239 -2.18 -41.60 -29.54
N ALA A 240 -2.49 -42.42 -28.54
CA ALA A 240 -1.49 -43.04 -27.66
C ALA A 240 -0.51 -43.92 -28.46
N ILE A 241 -1.03 -44.81 -29.32
CA ILE A 241 -0.23 -45.67 -30.20
C ILE A 241 0.66 -44.85 -31.13
N LYS A 242 0.12 -43.78 -31.75
CA LYS A 242 0.92 -42.88 -32.61
C LYS A 242 2.06 -42.22 -31.83
N ILE A 243 1.83 -41.76 -30.61
CA ILE A 243 2.88 -41.15 -29.77
C ILE A 243 3.97 -42.18 -29.44
N VAL A 244 3.59 -43.39 -29.05
CA VAL A 244 4.55 -44.49 -28.76
C VAL A 244 5.33 -44.88 -30.00
N GLN A 245 4.68 -45.00 -31.17
CA GLN A 245 5.34 -45.32 -32.43
C GLN A 245 6.28 -44.22 -32.93
N VAL A 246 5.97 -42.94 -32.66
CA VAL A 246 6.87 -41.81 -32.96
C VAL A 246 8.09 -41.86 -32.04
N ALA A 247 7.88 -42.11 -30.74
CA ALA A 247 8.97 -42.26 -29.77
C ALA A 247 9.90 -43.44 -30.11
N GLU A 248 9.35 -44.59 -30.52
CA GLU A 248 10.14 -45.77 -30.88
C GLU A 248 10.90 -45.57 -32.21
N ARG A 249 10.29 -44.93 -33.21
CA ARG A 249 11.01 -44.53 -34.44
C ARG A 249 12.17 -43.59 -34.14
N ALA A 250 11.98 -42.63 -33.23
CA ALA A 250 13.06 -41.75 -32.79
C ALA A 250 14.18 -42.51 -32.07
N ARG A 251 13.84 -43.50 -31.24
CA ARG A 251 14.82 -44.38 -30.56
C ARG A 251 15.65 -45.19 -31.55
N GLN A 252 15.00 -45.82 -32.54
CA GLN A 252 15.66 -46.58 -33.60
C GLN A 252 16.57 -45.69 -34.47
N GLY A 253 16.12 -44.47 -34.78
CA GLY A 253 16.94 -43.46 -35.47
C GLY A 253 18.21 -43.10 -34.70
N ARG A 254 18.12 -42.92 -33.38
CA ARG A 254 19.30 -42.68 -32.52
C ARG A 254 20.26 -43.86 -32.49
N LEU A 255 19.74 -45.09 -32.43
CA LEU A 255 20.57 -46.30 -32.42
C LEU A 255 21.36 -46.46 -33.73
N ARG A 256 20.69 -46.27 -34.88
CA ARG A 256 21.34 -46.28 -36.20
C ARG A 256 22.38 -45.18 -36.35
N ALA A 257 22.07 -43.97 -35.88
CA ALA A 257 23.03 -42.86 -35.91
C ALA A 257 24.26 -43.09 -35.02
N LYS A 258 24.13 -43.88 -33.93
CA LYS A 258 25.25 -44.31 -33.10
C LYS A 258 26.10 -45.35 -33.85
N PHE A 259 25.47 -46.35 -34.45
CA PHE A 259 26.13 -47.39 -35.23
C PHE A 259 26.89 -46.84 -36.46
N MET A 260 26.26 -45.94 -37.23
CA MET A 260 26.92 -45.29 -38.38
C MET A 260 28.11 -44.41 -37.95
N ARG A 261 28.07 -43.83 -36.74
CA ARG A 261 29.20 -43.09 -36.17
C ARG A 261 30.36 -44.00 -35.78
N GLU A 262 30.09 -45.21 -35.32
CA GLU A 262 31.11 -46.22 -35.04
C GLU A 262 31.77 -46.71 -36.32
N ILE A 263 30.99 -47.04 -37.36
CA ILE A 263 31.52 -47.39 -38.69
C ILE A 263 32.41 -46.27 -39.24
N HIS A 264 31.95 -45.03 -39.20
CA HIS A 264 32.75 -43.90 -39.69
C HIS A 264 34.04 -43.70 -38.89
N ARG A 265 34.01 -43.96 -37.58
CA ARG A 265 35.18 -43.87 -36.71
C ARG A 265 36.18 -45.00 -36.98
N ASP A 266 35.71 -46.19 -37.33
CA ASP A 266 36.57 -47.31 -37.71
C ASP A 266 37.14 -47.15 -39.13
N SER A 267 36.36 -46.61 -40.09
CA SER A 267 36.88 -46.21 -41.40
C SER A 267 37.93 -45.09 -41.30
N GLU A 268 37.74 -44.11 -40.39
CA GLU A 268 38.77 -43.10 -40.10
C GLU A 268 40.00 -43.69 -39.40
N ARG A 269 39.87 -44.77 -38.62
CA ARG A 269 41.02 -45.49 -38.05
C ARG A 269 41.78 -46.26 -39.13
N GLN A 270 41.08 -46.90 -40.08
CA GLN A 270 41.71 -47.55 -41.24
C GLN A 270 42.42 -46.54 -42.14
N ARG A 271 41.79 -45.40 -42.46
CA ARG A 271 42.45 -44.34 -43.24
C ARG A 271 43.69 -43.76 -42.58
N ARG A 272 43.69 -43.65 -41.25
CA ARG A 272 44.87 -43.18 -40.49
C ARG A 272 46.00 -44.21 -40.41
N ALA A 273 45.75 -45.47 -40.79
CA ALA A 273 46.79 -46.49 -40.93
C ALA A 273 47.45 -46.46 -42.32
N GLU A 274 46.82 -45.82 -43.32
CA GLU A 274 47.26 -45.84 -44.73
C GLU A 274 47.87 -44.51 -45.23
N GLU A 275 47.80 -43.41 -44.47
CA GLU A 275 48.34 -42.12 -44.90
C GLU A 275 49.76 -41.87 -44.32
N GLN A 276 50.80 -42.27 -45.07
CA GLN A 276 52.15 -41.68 -45.02
C GLN A 276 52.52 -41.15 -46.40
N GLU A 277 52.36 -39.84 -46.63
CA GLU A 277 53.12 -39.13 -47.66
C GLU A 277 53.10 -37.60 -47.43
N ALA A 278 54.14 -36.93 -47.91
CA ALA A 278 54.57 -35.59 -47.50
C ALA A 278 53.58 -34.46 -47.87
N VAL A 279 53.44 -33.52 -46.92
CA VAL A 279 52.36 -32.51 -46.89
C VAL A 279 52.65 -31.32 -47.80
N SER A 280 51.80 -31.12 -48.83
CA SER A 280 51.69 -29.89 -49.62
C SER A 280 50.98 -28.77 -48.83
N THR A 281 51.22 -27.50 -49.16
CA THR A 281 50.55 -26.33 -48.55
C THR A 281 49.02 -26.40 -48.57
N ASP A 282 48.43 -27.00 -49.60
CA ASP A 282 46.98 -27.22 -49.68
C ASP A 282 46.52 -28.32 -48.72
N GLN A 283 47.34 -29.36 -48.51
CA GLN A 283 47.08 -30.38 -47.51
C GLN A 283 47.21 -29.84 -46.07
N ALA A 284 48.12 -28.88 -45.83
CA ALA A 284 48.21 -28.18 -44.55
C ALA A 284 46.94 -27.34 -44.28
N ALA A 285 46.41 -26.62 -45.29
CA ALA A 285 45.15 -25.89 -45.18
C ALA A 285 43.96 -26.83 -44.91
N VAL A 286 43.89 -27.98 -45.60
CA VAL A 286 42.88 -29.02 -45.35
C VAL A 286 43.01 -29.60 -43.94
N CYS A 287 44.23 -29.82 -43.44
CA CYS A 287 44.47 -30.26 -42.07
C CYS A 287 43.98 -29.24 -41.04
N ILE A 288 44.29 -27.95 -41.23
CA ILE A 288 43.81 -26.88 -40.34
C ILE A 288 42.28 -26.79 -40.37
N GLN A 289 41.66 -26.85 -41.56
CA GLN A 289 40.21 -26.87 -41.69
C GLN A 289 39.59 -28.12 -41.06
N LYS A 290 40.22 -29.29 -41.18
CA LYS A 290 39.77 -30.55 -40.56
C LYS A 290 39.86 -30.48 -39.04
N VAL A 291 40.94 -29.92 -38.49
CA VAL A 291 41.11 -29.70 -37.04
C VAL A 291 40.09 -28.69 -36.52
N TRP A 292 39.87 -27.58 -37.24
CA TRP A 292 38.89 -26.56 -36.88
C TRP A 292 37.45 -27.08 -36.93
N ARG A 293 37.06 -27.78 -38.00
CA ARG A 293 35.76 -28.44 -38.12
C ARG A 293 35.57 -29.48 -37.01
N GLY A 294 36.61 -30.25 -36.69
CA GLY A 294 36.60 -31.19 -35.57
C GLY A 294 36.50 -30.52 -34.19
N PHE A 295 37.12 -29.35 -33.99
CA PHE A 295 36.98 -28.55 -32.77
C PHE A 295 35.56 -27.99 -32.64
N MET A 296 35.03 -27.39 -33.71
CA MET A 296 33.66 -26.89 -33.75
C MET A 296 32.64 -27.99 -33.49
N GLN A 297 32.82 -29.17 -34.12
CA GLN A 297 31.94 -30.31 -33.90
C GLN A 297 32.02 -30.85 -32.47
N ARG A 298 33.22 -30.89 -31.86
CA ARG A 298 33.38 -31.26 -30.44
C ARG A 298 32.71 -30.27 -29.51
N LYS A 299 32.80 -28.96 -29.80
CA LYS A 299 32.11 -27.90 -29.04
C LYS A 299 30.59 -28.01 -29.16
N ILE A 300 30.07 -28.26 -30.36
CA ILE A 300 28.63 -28.52 -30.61
C ILE A 300 28.17 -29.79 -29.90
N THR A 301 28.95 -30.87 -29.97
CA THR A 301 28.62 -32.15 -29.32
C THR A 301 28.64 -32.03 -27.80
N LYS A 302 29.56 -31.23 -27.23
CA LYS A 302 29.59 -30.94 -25.79
C LYS A 302 28.32 -30.19 -25.37
N ARG A 303 27.92 -29.17 -26.12
CA ARG A 303 26.68 -28.42 -25.87
C ARG A 303 25.44 -29.31 -26.00
N LEU A 304 25.32 -30.11 -27.06
CA LEU A 304 24.22 -31.06 -27.22
C LEU A 304 24.17 -32.09 -26.08
N ARG A 305 25.33 -32.54 -25.58
CA ARG A 305 25.39 -33.41 -24.40
C ARG A 305 24.93 -32.69 -23.14
N GLU A 306 25.32 -31.44 -22.93
CA GLU A 306 24.84 -30.62 -21.80
C GLU A 306 23.32 -30.43 -21.90
N GLU A 307 22.80 -30.06 -23.06
CA GLU A 307 21.36 -29.95 -23.35
C GLU A 307 20.61 -31.27 -23.11
N GLU A 308 21.18 -32.41 -23.52
CA GLU A 308 20.59 -33.74 -23.30
C GLU A 308 20.65 -34.15 -21.82
N MET A 309 21.71 -33.81 -21.09
CA MET A 309 21.81 -34.05 -19.64
C MET A 309 20.80 -33.20 -18.85
N ILE A 310 20.56 -31.96 -19.30
CA ILE A 310 19.51 -31.07 -18.77
C ILE A 310 18.13 -31.65 -19.06
N PHE A 311 17.87 -32.05 -20.32
CA PHE A 311 16.61 -32.64 -20.74
C PHE A 311 16.27 -33.94 -19.99
N LEU A 312 17.28 -34.76 -19.68
CA LEU A 312 17.14 -36.00 -18.91
C LEU A 312 17.13 -35.78 -17.39
N GLY A 313 17.30 -34.54 -16.91
CA GLY A 313 17.30 -34.20 -15.47
C GLY A 313 18.55 -34.64 -14.70
N MET A 314 19.63 -35.00 -15.40
CA MET A 314 20.90 -35.43 -14.79
C MET A 314 21.88 -34.28 -14.56
N ALA A 315 21.64 -33.12 -15.16
CA ALA A 315 22.32 -31.86 -14.90
C ALA A 315 21.28 -30.74 -14.80
N MET A 316 21.54 -29.71 -13.99
CA MET A 316 20.64 -28.55 -13.90
C MET A 316 20.79 -27.65 -15.12
N ASP A 317 19.67 -27.14 -15.65
CA ASP A 317 19.67 -26.11 -16.68
C ASP A 317 20.21 -24.79 -16.09
N PRO A 318 21.28 -24.20 -16.64
CA PRO A 318 21.76 -22.88 -16.22
C PRO A 318 20.74 -21.75 -16.40
N ASN A 319 19.75 -21.93 -17.30
CA ASN A 319 18.78 -20.90 -17.68
C ASN A 319 17.42 -21.07 -16.98
N LEU A 320 17.17 -22.18 -16.27
CA LEU A 320 16.02 -22.27 -15.37
C LEU A 320 16.36 -21.48 -14.10
N SER A 321 15.89 -20.23 -14.05
CA SER A 321 15.83 -19.43 -12.83
C SER A 321 14.82 -20.04 -11.86
N TYR A 322 15.15 -21.18 -11.27
CA TYR A 322 14.52 -21.58 -10.02
C TYR A 322 14.93 -20.59 -8.93
N PRO A 323 14.03 -20.23 -8.01
CA PRO A 323 14.41 -19.44 -6.84
C PRO A 323 15.62 -20.09 -6.20
N SER A 324 16.63 -19.28 -5.88
CA SER A 324 17.85 -19.79 -5.27
C SER A 324 17.51 -20.61 -4.01
N GLN A 325 18.34 -21.60 -3.63
CA GLN A 325 18.09 -22.38 -2.42
C GLN A 325 17.83 -21.47 -1.22
N THR A 326 18.55 -20.34 -1.15
CA THR A 326 18.34 -19.27 -0.17
C THR A 326 16.93 -18.67 -0.24
N GLU A 327 16.40 -18.38 -1.42
CA GLU A 327 15.02 -17.87 -1.57
C GLU A 327 13.98 -18.88 -1.10
N LEU A 328 14.13 -20.16 -1.45
CA LEU A 328 13.24 -21.22 -0.96
C LEU A 328 13.32 -21.35 0.57
N ASP A 329 14.53 -21.30 1.13
CA ASP A 329 14.73 -21.34 2.57
C ASP A 329 14.11 -20.11 3.26
N THR A 330 14.20 -18.91 2.67
CA THR A 330 13.54 -17.71 3.21
C THR A 330 12.02 -17.86 3.23
N VAL A 331 11.41 -18.35 2.15
CA VAL A 331 9.95 -18.57 2.08
C VAL A 331 9.52 -19.59 3.14
N ASN A 332 10.28 -20.67 3.33
CA ASN A 332 10.01 -21.67 4.35
C ASN A 332 10.14 -21.10 5.77
N ILE A 333 11.16 -20.29 6.03
CA ILE A 333 11.35 -19.60 7.32
C ILE A 333 10.19 -18.66 7.59
N GLU A 334 9.77 -17.87 6.60
CA GLU A 334 8.60 -16.99 6.73
C GLU A 334 7.33 -17.79 7.04
N ALA A 335 7.05 -18.87 6.31
CA ALA A 335 5.89 -19.72 6.55
C ALA A 335 5.89 -20.36 7.95
N ASN A 336 7.05 -20.83 8.41
CA ASN A 336 7.22 -21.36 9.77
C ASN A 336 7.01 -20.28 10.83
N ARG A 337 7.52 -19.06 10.61
CA ARG A 337 7.30 -17.91 11.49
C ARG A 337 5.81 -17.59 11.61
N ARG A 338 5.07 -17.60 10.49
CA ARG A 338 3.61 -17.39 10.47
C ARG A 338 2.86 -18.43 11.29
N THR A 339 3.22 -19.69 11.13
CA THR A 339 2.58 -20.79 11.86
C THR A 339 2.77 -20.61 13.36
N ARG A 340 4.00 -20.31 13.80
CA ARG A 340 4.31 -20.01 15.21
C ARG A 340 3.57 -18.78 15.76
N GLN A 341 3.45 -17.72 14.96
CA GLN A 341 2.68 -16.53 15.35
C GLN A 341 1.22 -16.88 15.64
N GLY A 342 0.60 -17.72 14.80
CA GLY A 342 -0.76 -18.22 15.03
C GLY A 342 -0.87 -19.07 16.29
N GLU A 343 0.03 -20.04 16.47
CA GLU A 343 0.05 -20.92 17.65
C GLU A 343 0.21 -20.13 18.96
N HIS A 344 1.14 -19.16 19.00
CA HIS A 344 1.36 -18.34 20.20
C HIS A 344 0.19 -17.41 20.50
N GLU A 345 -0.50 -16.89 19.48
CA GLU A 345 -1.70 -16.08 19.65
C GLU A 345 -2.87 -16.92 20.21
N ASP A 346 -3.07 -18.14 19.68
CA ASP A 346 -4.09 -19.06 20.19
C ASP A 346 -3.81 -19.46 21.65
N ASP A 347 -2.55 -19.76 21.98
CA ASP A 347 -2.13 -20.08 23.34
C ASP A 347 -2.31 -18.89 24.30
N TYR A 348 -2.02 -17.67 23.84
CA TYR A 348 -2.25 -16.45 24.60
C TYR A 348 -3.75 -16.17 24.83
N GLN A 349 -4.60 -16.41 23.84
CA GLN A 349 -6.06 -16.27 24.02
C GLN A 349 -6.60 -17.28 25.04
N LYS A 350 -6.11 -18.52 25.02
CA LYS A 350 -6.46 -19.54 26.03
C LYS A 350 -5.97 -19.13 27.42
N SER A 351 -4.75 -18.60 27.53
CA SER A 351 -4.20 -18.17 28.82
C SER A 351 -4.95 -16.98 29.41
N ILE A 352 -5.41 -16.02 28.59
CA ILE A 352 -6.30 -14.94 29.06
C ILE A 352 -7.55 -15.51 29.73
N GLY A 353 -8.24 -16.44 29.07
CA GLY A 353 -9.44 -17.07 29.62
C GLY A 353 -9.16 -17.79 30.95
N SER A 354 -8.05 -18.55 31.00
CA SER A 354 -7.62 -19.24 32.22
C SER A 354 -7.26 -18.27 33.36
N VAL A 355 -6.57 -17.17 33.05
CA VAL A 355 -6.17 -16.17 34.04
C VAL A 355 -7.39 -15.41 34.56
N ILE A 356 -8.32 -15.00 33.70
CA ILE A 356 -9.57 -14.35 34.12
C ILE A 356 -10.35 -15.26 35.07
N TYR A 357 -10.44 -16.55 34.75
CA TYR A 357 -11.11 -17.53 35.62
C TYR A 357 -10.41 -17.65 36.98
N GLN A 358 -9.08 -17.79 37.00
CA GLN A 358 -8.31 -17.86 38.25
C GLN A 358 -8.44 -16.59 39.10
N LEU A 359 -8.37 -15.41 38.48
CA LEU A 359 -8.51 -14.13 39.17
C LEU A 359 -9.91 -13.96 39.77
N ARG A 360 -10.98 -14.38 39.08
CA ARG A 360 -12.35 -14.30 39.61
C ARG A 360 -12.59 -15.26 40.77
N GLU A 361 -12.07 -16.48 40.70
CA GLU A 361 -12.32 -17.52 41.72
C GLU A 361 -11.45 -17.35 42.97
N VAL A 362 -10.18 -16.98 42.80
CA VAL A 362 -9.21 -16.91 43.91
C VAL A 362 -9.09 -15.51 44.47
N GLU A 363 -8.75 -14.52 43.64
CA GLU A 363 -8.50 -13.14 44.09
C GLU A 363 -9.80 -12.32 44.16
N GLY A 364 -10.86 -12.71 43.45
CA GLY A 364 -12.13 -11.99 43.36
C GLY A 364 -12.88 -11.85 44.69
N PRO A 365 -13.07 -12.94 45.47
CA PRO A 365 -13.70 -12.85 46.78
C PRO A 365 -12.90 -11.97 47.75
N GLU A 366 -11.58 -12.11 47.74
CA GLU A 366 -10.66 -11.32 48.58
C GLU A 366 -10.73 -9.83 48.22
N MET A 367 -10.63 -9.48 46.93
CA MET A 367 -10.80 -8.10 46.46
C MET A 367 -12.15 -7.50 46.88
N LYS A 368 -13.23 -8.31 46.77
CA LYS A 368 -14.59 -7.88 47.14
C LYS A 368 -14.73 -7.61 48.64
N GLU A 369 -14.19 -8.48 49.48
CA GLU A 369 -14.20 -8.28 50.94
C GLU A 369 -13.36 -7.07 51.34
N THR A 370 -12.14 -6.97 50.80
CA THR A 370 -11.23 -5.85 51.09
C THR A 370 -11.85 -4.50 50.72
N MET A 371 -12.49 -4.40 49.54
CA MET A 371 -13.19 -3.17 49.14
C MET A 371 -14.41 -2.87 50.02
N LYS A 372 -15.21 -3.88 50.39
CA LYS A 372 -16.35 -3.68 51.30
C LYS A 372 -15.89 -3.14 52.63
N ASP A 373 -14.82 -3.69 53.19
CA ASP A 373 -14.30 -3.29 54.48
C ASP A 373 -13.71 -1.88 54.45
N GLN A 374 -12.99 -1.52 53.37
CA GLN A 374 -12.53 -0.14 53.16
C GLN A 374 -13.69 0.87 53.09
N ILE A 375 -14.76 0.55 52.35
CA ILE A 375 -15.92 1.44 52.23
C ILE A 375 -16.71 1.49 53.55
N ARG A 376 -16.84 0.38 54.28
CA ARG A 376 -17.46 0.36 55.62
C ARG A 376 -16.68 1.20 56.62
N GLN A 377 -15.36 1.08 56.61
CA GLN A 377 -14.48 1.86 57.47
C GLN A 377 -14.63 3.36 57.18
N TRP A 378 -14.65 3.74 55.91
CA TRP A 378 -14.91 5.13 55.51
C TRP A 378 -16.27 5.63 56.02
N PHE A 379 -17.35 4.84 55.92
CA PHE A 379 -18.66 5.22 56.47
C PHE A 379 -18.65 5.41 57.98
N ILE A 380 -17.89 4.59 58.72
CA ILE A 380 -17.77 4.70 60.17
C ILE A 380 -16.99 5.98 60.53
N GLU A 381 -15.85 6.22 59.87
CA GLU A 381 -15.03 7.42 60.09
C GLU A 381 -15.82 8.71 59.77
N CYS A 382 -16.58 8.73 58.68
CA CYS A 382 -17.45 9.86 58.35
C CYS A 382 -18.56 10.06 59.39
N ARG A 383 -19.18 8.98 59.90
CA ARG A 383 -20.20 9.07 60.94
C ARG A 383 -19.63 9.58 62.26
N ASP A 384 -18.45 9.10 62.65
CA ASP A 384 -17.79 9.53 63.89
C ASP A 384 -17.43 11.03 63.84
N ALA A 385 -17.15 11.56 62.64
CA ALA A 385 -16.88 12.98 62.41
C ALA A 385 -18.15 13.86 62.29
N THR A 386 -19.19 13.43 61.56
CA THR A 386 -20.35 14.27 61.22
C THR A 386 -21.66 13.92 61.94
N GLY A 387 -21.71 12.80 62.67
CA GLY A 387 -22.88 12.35 63.43
C GLY A 387 -24.03 11.76 62.58
N SER A 388 -23.88 11.69 61.26
CA SER A 388 -24.84 11.13 60.30
C SER A 388 -24.14 10.34 59.19
N PHE A 389 -24.85 9.46 58.49
CA PHE A 389 -24.28 8.71 57.37
C PHE A 389 -24.31 9.54 56.07
N PRO A 390 -23.18 9.71 55.36
CA PRO A 390 -23.12 10.36 54.06
C PRO A 390 -24.02 9.71 53.00
N ASP A 391 -24.32 10.43 51.92
CA ASP A 391 -24.95 9.85 50.73
C ASP A 391 -23.89 9.17 49.84
N TYR A 392 -24.26 8.04 49.22
CA TYR A 392 -23.37 7.30 48.33
C TYR A 392 -23.26 8.03 46.98
N PRO A 393 -22.06 8.24 46.42
CA PRO A 393 -21.91 8.85 45.10
C PRO A 393 -22.65 8.06 44.00
N GLU A 394 -23.30 8.77 43.08
CA GLU A 394 -24.04 8.12 41.98
C GLU A 394 -23.09 7.47 40.95
N GLU A 395 -23.60 6.53 40.15
CA GLU A 395 -22.81 5.83 39.12
C GLU A 395 -22.26 6.77 38.04
N GLU A 396 -22.94 7.89 37.77
CA GLU A 396 -22.52 8.87 36.76
C GLU A 396 -21.29 9.69 37.19
N ASP A 397 -21.03 9.79 38.51
CA ASP A 397 -19.92 10.57 39.06
C ASP A 397 -18.67 9.71 39.36
N GLY A 398 -18.77 8.38 39.30
CA GLY A 398 -17.64 7.47 39.52
C GLY A 398 -17.74 6.59 40.78
N GLY A 399 -18.86 6.61 41.52
CA GLY A 399 -19.13 5.68 42.62
C GLY A 399 -18.07 5.72 43.74
N SER A 400 -17.60 4.56 44.20
CA SER A 400 -16.55 4.50 45.23
C SER A 400 -15.17 4.96 44.75
N ALA A 401 -14.93 5.10 43.45
CA ALA A 401 -13.64 5.61 42.97
C ALA A 401 -13.38 7.05 43.43
N LEU A 402 -14.43 7.86 43.58
CA LEU A 402 -14.35 9.21 44.16
C LEU A 402 -14.00 9.21 45.65
N ILE A 403 -14.45 8.19 46.40
CA ILE A 403 -14.18 8.04 47.83
C ILE A 403 -12.67 7.87 48.09
N PHE A 404 -11.95 7.30 47.12
CA PHE A 404 -10.52 6.99 47.22
C PHE A 404 -9.62 7.89 46.35
N ALA A 405 -10.18 8.71 45.45
CA ALA A 405 -9.41 9.53 44.50
C ALA A 405 -8.89 10.84 45.12
N GLU A 406 -9.61 11.45 46.07
CA GLU A 406 -9.16 12.60 46.87
C GLU A 406 -10.28 12.99 47.85
N LYS A 407 -10.01 12.95 49.16
CA LYS A 407 -10.50 13.84 50.24
C LYS A 407 -10.35 13.19 51.63
N THR A 408 -9.77 13.93 52.57
CA THR A 408 -9.80 13.59 54.00
C THR A 408 -11.23 13.79 54.56
N PRO A 409 -11.61 13.10 55.65
CA PRO A 409 -12.95 13.22 56.26
C PRO A 409 -13.36 14.66 56.64
N GLU A 410 -12.38 15.56 56.79
CA GLU A 410 -12.57 16.96 57.18
C GLU A 410 -13.17 17.83 56.04
N GLU A 411 -12.80 17.62 54.77
CA GLU A 411 -13.31 18.40 53.64
C GLU A 411 -14.74 17.98 53.23
N LEU A 412 -15.13 16.73 53.54
CA LEU A 412 -16.50 16.24 53.31
C LEU A 412 -17.49 16.82 54.34
N ALA A 413 -17.02 17.11 55.56
CA ALA A 413 -17.81 17.79 56.58
C ALA A 413 -18.07 19.26 56.23
N GLU A 414 -17.10 19.94 55.63
CA GLU A 414 -17.25 21.32 55.14
C GLU A 414 -18.23 21.42 53.96
N GLU A 415 -18.26 20.42 53.08
CA GLU A 415 -19.18 20.38 51.92
C GLU A 415 -20.62 20.04 52.33
N LEU A 416 -20.81 19.22 53.38
CA LEU A 416 -22.13 18.95 53.98
C LEU A 416 -22.65 20.16 54.78
N ALA A 417 -21.79 20.88 55.49
CA ALA A 417 -22.13 22.15 56.13
C ALA A 417 -22.55 23.23 55.12
N ALA A 418 -21.89 23.29 53.96
CA ALA A 418 -22.26 24.20 52.88
C ALA A 418 -23.61 23.86 52.22
N LYS A 419 -23.98 22.57 52.15
CA LYS A 419 -25.31 22.13 51.64
C LYS A 419 -26.45 22.35 52.63
N GLU A 420 -26.20 22.23 53.94
CA GLU A 420 -27.18 22.59 54.97
C GLU A 420 -27.46 24.11 55.00
N GLU A 421 -26.48 24.96 54.65
CA GLU A 421 -26.69 26.41 54.49
C GLU A 421 -27.46 26.77 53.19
N GLU A 422 -27.32 26.02 52.10
CA GLU A 422 -28.07 26.26 50.85
C GLU A 422 -29.55 25.87 50.92
N ASP A 423 -29.91 24.83 51.70
CA ASP A 423 -31.31 24.40 51.86
C ASP A 423 -32.12 25.27 52.84
N ALA A 424 -31.46 26.10 53.65
CA ALA A 424 -32.11 27.06 54.54
C ALA A 424 -32.65 28.32 53.83
N ASN A 425 -32.31 28.57 52.55
CA ASN A 425 -32.61 29.84 51.89
C ASN A 425 -33.39 29.68 50.57
N LYS A 426 -34.66 29.25 50.65
CA LYS A 426 -35.61 29.32 49.52
C LYS A 426 -36.97 29.88 49.92
N LYS A 427 -37.22 31.15 49.55
CA LYS A 427 -38.42 31.74 48.85
C LYS A 427 -38.72 33.20 49.27
N PRO A 428 -39.55 33.98 48.53
CA PRO A 428 -39.50 34.29 47.09
C PRO A 428 -39.81 35.79 46.79
N LYS A 429 -39.34 36.36 45.67
CA LYS A 429 -39.87 37.55 44.95
C LYS A 429 -38.83 37.89 43.88
N GLY A 430 -39.11 38.34 42.66
CA GLY A 430 -40.27 38.96 42.03
C GLY A 430 -39.65 39.80 40.90
N LYS A 431 -40.14 39.67 39.66
CA LYS A 431 -39.62 40.37 38.47
C LYS A 431 -39.70 41.90 38.61
N GLU A 432 -38.65 42.63 38.24
CA GLU A 432 -38.63 43.58 37.10
C GLU A 432 -37.26 44.29 36.93
N GLU A 433 -36.92 44.48 35.65
CA GLU A 433 -36.00 45.39 34.92
C GLU A 433 -35.19 46.44 35.73
N THR A 434 -33.92 46.78 35.47
CA THR A 434 -33.28 47.18 34.20
C THR A 434 -31.75 47.43 34.42
N LYS A 435 -30.93 47.15 33.40
CA LYS A 435 -29.60 47.72 33.04
C LYS A 435 -28.64 48.23 34.14
N GLU A 436 -27.46 47.61 34.27
CA GLU A 436 -26.19 48.29 33.98
C GLU A 436 -24.99 47.34 33.74
N LYS A 437 -24.25 47.72 32.69
CA LYS A 437 -22.93 47.26 32.21
C LYS A 437 -21.95 46.81 33.31
N GLY A 438 -21.47 45.56 33.20
CA GLY A 438 -20.27 45.05 33.86
C GLY A 438 -19.39 44.34 32.83
N LYS A 439 -18.11 44.74 32.79
CA LYS A 439 -17.06 44.34 31.85
C LYS A 439 -16.98 42.83 31.64
N LYS A 440 -17.09 42.38 30.40
CA LYS A 440 -16.33 41.21 29.95
C LYS A 440 -14.87 41.62 29.96
N GLU A 441 -14.06 40.93 30.75
CA GLU A 441 -12.62 40.90 30.56
C GLU A 441 -12.35 40.59 29.09
N LYS A 442 -11.75 41.59 28.42
CA LYS A 442 -10.99 41.35 27.21
C LYS A 442 -9.89 40.38 27.63
N VAL A 443 -10.07 39.10 27.30
CA VAL A 443 -8.92 38.30 26.90
C VAL A 443 -8.28 39.13 25.80
N ASN A 444 -7.06 39.60 26.04
CA ASN A 444 -6.26 40.22 25.00
C ASN A 444 -6.22 39.20 23.86
N ASP A 445 -6.89 39.53 22.75
CA ASP A 445 -6.48 39.06 21.44
C ASP A 445 -5.05 39.58 21.29
N GLU A 446 -4.07 38.80 21.75
CA GLU A 446 -2.75 38.84 21.15
C GLU A 446 -3.01 38.61 19.67
N GLU A 447 -2.73 39.64 18.88
CA GLU A 447 -2.79 39.60 17.43
C GLU A 447 -2.20 38.27 16.97
N GLU A 448 -3.02 37.35 16.46
CA GLU A 448 -2.52 36.10 15.88
C GLU A 448 -1.53 36.52 14.78
N GLU A 449 -0.23 36.40 15.08
CA GLU A 449 0.80 36.76 14.13
C GLU A 449 0.52 36.03 12.81
N PRO A 450 0.47 36.73 11.66
CA PRO A 450 0.17 36.10 10.39
C PRO A 450 1.32 35.16 10.02
N GLY A 451 1.09 33.85 10.17
CA GLY A 451 2.04 32.84 9.72
C GLY A 451 1.46 31.43 9.79
N LEU A 452 2.19 30.49 9.20
CA LEU A 452 1.76 29.10 9.02
C LEU A 452 2.04 28.31 10.29
N LYS A 453 1.00 27.64 10.78
CA LYS A 453 1.07 26.69 11.90
C LYS A 453 0.68 25.30 11.43
N MET A 454 1.27 24.29 12.08
CA MET A 454 0.90 22.89 11.89
C MET A 454 -0.53 22.64 12.38
N LEU A 455 -1.24 21.73 11.73
CA LEU A 455 -2.58 21.33 12.17
C LEU A 455 -2.51 20.45 13.44
N PRO A 456 -3.50 20.56 14.35
CA PRO A 456 -3.57 19.68 15.52
C PRO A 456 -3.72 18.22 15.09
N SER A 457 -3.01 17.33 15.78
CA SER A 457 -2.99 15.89 15.49
C SER A 457 -3.89 15.11 16.46
N ALA A 458 -4.61 14.12 15.95
CA ALA A 458 -5.35 13.15 16.77
C ALA A 458 -4.49 11.98 17.28
N TYR A 459 -3.23 11.87 16.82
CA TYR A 459 -2.39 10.70 17.05
C TYR A 459 -1.18 10.95 17.96
N LEU A 460 -0.79 12.21 18.17
CA LEU A 460 0.40 12.53 18.99
C LEU A 460 0.28 12.03 20.44
N GLU A 461 -0.89 12.19 21.07
CA GLU A 461 -1.13 11.65 22.42
C GLU A 461 -1.03 10.12 22.48
N ASP A 462 -1.53 9.43 21.44
CA ASP A 462 -1.45 7.98 21.35
C ASP A 462 -0.02 7.49 21.10
N LEU A 463 0.78 8.24 20.33
CA LEU A 463 2.20 7.97 20.14
C LEU A 463 3.00 8.15 21.43
N GLN A 464 2.75 9.23 22.20
CA GLN A 464 3.36 9.44 23.51
C GLN A 464 3.00 8.32 24.49
N ARG A 465 1.72 7.93 24.56
CA ARG A 465 1.25 6.80 25.39
C ARG A 465 1.92 5.49 25.00
N GLY A 466 2.05 5.23 23.70
CA GLY A 466 2.72 4.05 23.17
C GLY A 466 4.21 4.02 23.49
N HIS A 467 4.91 5.15 23.33
CA HIS A 467 6.32 5.29 23.71
C HIS A 467 6.51 5.13 25.23
N LYS A 468 5.65 5.71 26.05
CA LYS A 468 5.69 5.53 27.52
C LYS A 468 5.54 4.07 27.92
N THR A 469 4.57 3.37 27.32
CA THR A 469 4.35 1.94 27.54
C THR A 469 5.59 1.11 27.16
N PHE A 470 6.23 1.44 26.03
CA PHE A 470 7.48 0.80 25.62
C PHE A 470 8.60 1.04 26.64
N SER A 471 8.81 2.30 27.04
CA SER A 471 9.89 2.70 27.96
C SER A 471 9.75 2.09 29.35
N GLU A 472 8.53 2.01 29.89
CA GLU A 472 8.25 1.45 31.22
C GLU A 472 8.25 -0.08 31.21
N VAL A 473 7.61 -0.69 30.22
CA VAL A 473 7.36 -2.14 30.24
C VAL A 473 8.44 -2.90 29.49
N TRP A 474 8.85 -2.45 28.29
CA TRP A 474 9.59 -3.29 27.34
C TRP A 474 11.07 -2.97 27.20
N LYS A 475 11.48 -1.70 27.36
CA LYS A 475 12.85 -1.24 27.09
C LYS A 475 13.93 -1.99 27.87
N ASN A 476 13.66 -2.28 29.16
CA ASN A 476 14.64 -2.90 30.07
C ASN A 476 14.30 -4.35 30.44
N ARG A 477 13.35 -5.00 29.74
CA ARG A 477 12.95 -6.38 30.06
C ARG A 477 13.98 -7.40 29.56
N ASN A 478 14.44 -8.24 30.47
CA ASN A 478 15.40 -9.31 30.17
C ASN A 478 14.68 -10.60 29.73
N GLU A 479 14.76 -10.93 28.45
CA GLU A 479 14.13 -12.13 27.86
C GLU A 479 15.02 -13.38 27.85
N ILE A 480 16.06 -13.42 28.68
CA ILE A 480 17.04 -14.53 28.68
C ILE A 480 16.37 -15.89 28.90
N MET A 481 15.28 -15.94 29.66
CA MET A 481 14.54 -17.18 29.94
C MET A 481 13.39 -17.46 28.96
N ASN A 482 13.06 -16.52 28.06
CA ASN A 482 11.94 -16.61 27.11
C ASN A 482 12.43 -16.69 25.65
N PHE A 483 13.35 -17.61 25.36
CA PHE A 483 13.86 -17.81 23.98
C PHE A 483 12.77 -18.17 22.97
N SER A 484 11.72 -18.85 23.42
CA SER A 484 10.59 -19.22 22.57
C SER A 484 9.62 -18.07 22.29
N GLN A 485 9.80 -16.88 22.89
CA GLN A 485 8.89 -15.75 22.72
C GLN A 485 7.40 -16.09 22.99
N ARG A 486 7.14 -16.85 24.06
CA ARG A 486 5.77 -17.12 24.50
C ARG A 486 5.24 -15.95 25.31
N HIS A 487 3.92 -15.88 25.47
CA HIS A 487 3.30 -14.85 26.30
C HIS A 487 3.72 -14.94 27.77
N GLU A 488 3.69 -13.81 28.46
CA GLU A 488 3.99 -13.73 29.88
C GLU A 488 2.71 -13.63 30.71
N LEU A 489 2.53 -14.58 31.63
CA LEU A 489 1.32 -14.69 32.45
C LEU A 489 1.17 -13.52 33.44
N GLU A 490 2.28 -12.98 33.96
CA GLU A 490 2.26 -11.88 34.93
C GLU A 490 1.66 -10.61 34.34
N LEU A 491 2.06 -10.25 33.12
CA LEU A 491 1.46 -9.13 32.38
C LEU A 491 -0.04 -9.30 32.16
N ILE A 492 -0.47 -10.52 31.81
CA ILE A 492 -1.90 -10.82 31.63
C ILE A 492 -2.64 -10.66 32.97
N LYS A 493 -2.06 -11.16 34.06
CA LYS A 493 -2.63 -11.04 35.40
C LYS A 493 -2.77 -9.58 35.81
N GLU A 494 -1.73 -8.76 35.65
CA GLU A 494 -1.76 -7.34 36.00
C GLU A 494 -2.80 -6.55 35.20
N GLU A 495 -2.86 -6.76 33.88
CA GLU A 495 -3.84 -6.11 33.01
C GLU A 495 -5.27 -6.52 33.36
N LYS A 496 -5.52 -7.83 33.50
CA LYS A 496 -6.86 -8.37 33.81
C LYS A 496 -7.28 -8.14 35.25
N ARG A 497 -6.35 -8.02 36.19
CA ARG A 497 -6.65 -7.64 37.58
C ARG A 497 -7.29 -6.26 37.62
N LYS A 498 -6.76 -5.28 36.89
CA LYS A 498 -7.36 -3.93 36.79
C LYS A 498 -8.78 -3.95 36.21
N GLU A 499 -9.00 -4.73 35.15
CA GLU A 499 -10.34 -4.88 34.56
C GLU A 499 -11.35 -5.53 35.53
N ILE A 500 -10.93 -6.59 36.21
CA ILE A 500 -11.77 -7.33 37.17
C ILE A 500 -12.02 -6.47 38.42
N GLU A 501 -11.03 -5.72 38.89
CA GLU A 501 -11.15 -4.80 40.01
C GLU A 501 -12.24 -3.75 39.75
N VAL A 502 -12.27 -3.17 38.54
CA VAL A 502 -13.31 -2.21 38.13
C VAL A 502 -14.70 -2.89 38.05
N GLU A 503 -14.78 -4.12 37.57
CA GLU A 503 -16.04 -4.88 37.53
C GLU A 503 -16.55 -5.21 38.95
N ILE A 504 -15.68 -5.70 39.83
CA ILE A 504 -16.00 -6.01 41.22
C ILE A 504 -16.40 -4.73 41.95
N ARG A 505 -15.70 -3.62 41.73
CA ARG A 505 -16.03 -2.32 42.33
C ARG A 505 -17.46 -1.91 42.04
N LYS A 506 -17.95 -2.07 40.80
CA LYS A 506 -19.37 -1.82 40.47
C LYS A 506 -20.34 -2.70 41.25
N GLN A 507 -20.00 -3.98 41.44
CA GLN A 507 -20.82 -4.90 42.23
C GLN A 507 -20.80 -4.56 43.72
N VAL A 508 -19.64 -4.15 44.24
CA VAL A 508 -19.47 -3.71 45.62
C VAL A 508 -20.27 -2.43 45.86
N ASP A 509 -20.17 -1.44 44.96
CA ASP A 509 -20.89 -0.18 45.06
C ASP A 509 -22.41 -0.38 45.19
N GLU A 510 -22.98 -1.24 44.36
CA GLU A 510 -24.41 -1.54 44.42
C GLU A 510 -24.80 -2.25 45.73
N LEU A 511 -23.98 -3.19 46.21
CA LEU A 511 -24.20 -3.84 47.50
C LEU A 511 -24.07 -2.86 48.67
N MET A 512 -23.09 -1.95 48.62
CA MET A 512 -22.85 -0.95 49.66
C MET A 512 -23.96 0.09 49.71
N ARG A 513 -24.55 0.50 48.58
CA ARG A 513 -25.77 1.33 48.56
C ARG A 513 -26.93 0.68 49.29
N GLN A 514 -27.11 -0.63 49.10
CA GLN A 514 -28.15 -1.40 49.79
C GLN A 514 -27.86 -1.53 51.29
N GLU A 515 -26.61 -1.78 51.68
CA GLU A 515 -26.18 -1.81 53.09
C GLU A 515 -26.43 -0.44 53.76
N LEU A 516 -26.06 0.67 53.11
CA LEU A 516 -26.32 2.03 53.59
C LEU A 516 -27.80 2.35 53.77
N ALA A 517 -28.64 1.97 52.81
CA ALA A 517 -30.08 2.14 52.91
C ALA A 517 -30.65 1.38 54.11
N ASN A 518 -30.15 0.16 54.36
CA ASN A 518 -30.51 -0.63 55.52
C ASN A 518 -30.00 -0.02 56.83
N TRP A 519 -28.79 0.55 56.85
CA TRP A 519 -28.22 1.22 58.02
C TRP A 519 -28.98 2.49 58.36
N LYS A 520 -29.33 3.33 57.37
CA LYS A 520 -30.22 4.49 57.56
C LYS A 520 -31.58 4.07 58.11
N LEU A 521 -32.20 3.02 57.56
CA LEU A 521 -33.45 2.45 58.08
C LEU A 521 -33.35 1.87 59.50
N ALA A 522 -32.19 1.37 59.90
CA ALA A 522 -31.94 0.84 61.24
C ALA A 522 -31.71 1.95 62.27
N VAL A 523 -30.99 3.01 61.90
CA VAL A 523 -30.74 4.18 62.77
C VAL A 523 -31.99 5.05 62.92
N ASP A 524 -32.81 5.17 61.87
CA ASP A 524 -34.11 5.87 61.93
C ASP A 524 -35.17 5.12 62.77
N LYS A 525 -34.93 3.84 63.13
CA LYS A 525 -35.78 3.13 64.09
C LYS A 525 -35.51 3.50 65.55
N GLU A 526 -34.41 4.18 65.87
CA GLU A 526 -34.13 4.70 67.22
C GLU A 526 -34.53 6.17 67.42
N LYS A 527 -34.78 6.92 66.33
CA LYS A 527 -35.27 8.31 66.40
C LYS A 527 -36.68 8.47 65.82
N SER A 528 -37.63 8.49 66.74
CA SER A 528 -38.99 9.07 66.66
C SER A 528 -40.10 8.27 65.99
N GLY A 529 -41.25 8.27 66.66
CA GLY A 529 -42.50 7.67 66.20
C GLY A 529 -43.17 8.43 65.04
N LYS A 530 -43.84 7.64 64.19
CA LYS A 530 -44.97 7.95 63.30
C LYS A 530 -45.08 9.37 62.74
N VAL A 531 -45.06 9.49 61.39
CA VAL A 531 -46.19 10.03 60.59
C VAL A 531 -46.16 9.43 59.16
N LYS A 532 -47.38 9.16 58.67
CA LYS A 532 -47.78 8.63 57.36
C LYS A 532 -47.54 9.64 56.21
N GLY A 533 -47.29 9.16 54.99
CA GLY A 533 -47.44 10.03 53.82
C GLY A 533 -47.19 9.41 52.43
N ALA A 534 -48.29 8.98 51.79
CA ALA A 534 -48.53 9.06 50.35
C ALA A 534 -47.64 8.29 49.35
N ALA A 535 -48.20 7.17 48.88
CA ALA A 535 -47.92 6.62 47.56
C ALA A 535 -48.12 7.69 46.46
N LYS A 536 -47.07 7.96 45.67
CA LYS A 536 -47.17 8.71 44.41
C LYS A 536 -46.62 7.85 43.27
N LYS A 537 -47.53 7.49 42.37
CA LYS A 537 -47.34 6.80 41.09
C LYS A 537 -46.01 7.14 40.40
N LYS A 538 -45.19 6.12 40.12
CA LYS A 538 -44.24 6.16 38.99
C LYS A 538 -45.04 6.38 37.71
N LYS A 539 -44.95 7.59 37.14
CA LYS A 539 -45.34 7.85 35.76
C LYS A 539 -44.40 7.03 34.86
N ALA A 540 -45.00 6.25 33.97
CA ALA A 540 -44.33 5.62 32.85
C ALA A 540 -43.42 6.63 32.14
N SER A 541 -42.14 6.27 31.99
CA SER A 541 -41.21 7.01 31.18
C SER A 541 -41.74 7.05 29.74
N LYS A 542 -41.82 8.28 29.24
CA LYS A 542 -42.21 8.60 27.88
C LYS A 542 -41.27 7.86 26.94
N SER A 543 -41.85 7.02 26.09
CA SER A 543 -41.21 6.41 24.94
C SER A 543 -40.26 7.40 24.28
N GLY A 544 -38.95 7.10 24.34
CA GLY A 544 -37.94 7.79 23.57
C GLY A 544 -38.38 7.82 22.12
N LYS A 545 -38.45 9.04 21.58
CA LYS A 545 -38.72 9.32 20.17
C LYS A 545 -37.72 8.51 19.35
N LYS A 546 -38.15 7.34 18.86
CA LYS A 546 -37.34 6.46 18.02
C LYS A 546 -36.86 7.33 16.86
N LYS A 547 -35.58 7.71 16.89
CA LYS A 547 -34.87 8.32 15.75
C LYS A 547 -35.31 7.49 14.55
N LYS A 548 -35.89 8.14 13.54
CA LYS A 548 -36.38 7.51 12.32
C LYS A 548 -35.17 6.86 11.63
N LYS A 549 -34.78 5.66 12.09
CA LYS A 549 -33.81 4.79 11.42
C LYS A 549 -34.44 4.54 10.05
N ASP A 550 -33.68 4.78 9.00
CA ASP A 550 -34.10 4.44 7.65
C ASP A 550 -34.66 3.02 7.67
N LYS A 551 -35.89 2.88 7.18
CA LYS A 551 -36.59 1.60 7.17
C LYS A 551 -35.78 0.67 6.28
N ASP A 552 -35.10 -0.32 6.87
CA ASP A 552 -34.36 -1.33 6.13
C ASP A 552 -35.34 -2.05 5.19
N LEU A 553 -35.08 -1.93 3.89
CA LEU A 553 -35.92 -2.49 2.84
C LEU A 553 -35.81 -4.03 2.74
N THR A 554 -34.89 -4.64 3.50
CA THR A 554 -34.56 -6.08 3.47
C THR A 554 -34.39 -6.67 4.87
N ALA A 555 -35.13 -6.16 5.86
CA ALA A 555 -35.01 -6.61 7.25
C ALA A 555 -35.28 -8.12 7.42
N ASP A 556 -36.11 -8.71 6.56
CA ASP A 556 -36.54 -10.12 6.64
C ASP A 556 -35.60 -11.09 5.89
N ARG A 557 -34.51 -10.61 5.28
CA ARG A 557 -33.59 -11.43 4.45
C ARG A 557 -32.21 -11.60 5.09
N THR A 558 -31.64 -12.80 4.97
CA THR A 558 -30.29 -13.14 5.46
C THR A 558 -29.19 -12.51 4.60
N ILE A 559 -28.01 -12.31 5.19
CA ILE A 559 -26.85 -11.72 4.48
C ILE A 559 -26.39 -12.64 3.34
N GLU A 560 -26.40 -13.95 3.55
CA GLU A 560 -26.02 -14.95 2.55
C GLU A 560 -26.91 -14.87 1.30
N SER A 561 -28.24 -14.78 1.47
CA SER A 561 -29.17 -14.61 0.33
C SER A 561 -28.93 -13.30 -0.43
N LEU A 562 -28.60 -12.20 0.28
CA LEU A 562 -28.26 -10.94 -0.36
C LEU A 562 -26.92 -11.02 -1.10
N PHE A 563 -25.95 -11.76 -0.55
CA PHE A 563 -24.65 -11.98 -1.16
C PHE A 563 -24.78 -12.80 -2.45
N GLU A 564 -25.52 -13.91 -2.41
CA GLU A 564 -25.84 -14.74 -3.58
C GLU A 564 -26.49 -13.91 -4.70
N GLU A 565 -27.54 -13.14 -4.37
CA GLU A 565 -28.22 -12.27 -5.34
C GLU A 565 -27.25 -11.26 -5.99
N LEU A 566 -26.35 -10.65 -5.22
CA LEU A 566 -25.38 -9.69 -5.76
C LEU A 566 -24.31 -10.34 -6.64
N VAL A 567 -23.91 -11.58 -6.35
CA VAL A 567 -22.97 -12.34 -7.20
C VAL A 567 -23.65 -12.78 -8.49
N GLU A 568 -24.88 -13.30 -8.42
CA GLU A 568 -25.68 -13.68 -9.59
C GLU A 568 -25.92 -12.49 -10.53
N GLN A 569 -26.18 -11.31 -9.96
CA GLN A 569 -26.35 -10.08 -10.72
C GLN A 569 -25.03 -9.43 -11.12
N GLU A 570 -23.87 -10.06 -10.92
CA GLU A 570 -22.51 -9.54 -11.19
C GLU A 570 -22.23 -8.15 -10.58
N LEU A 571 -22.95 -7.78 -9.53
CA LEU A 571 -22.73 -6.54 -8.77
C LEU A 571 -21.63 -6.72 -7.74
N LEU A 572 -21.41 -7.95 -7.27
CA LEU A 572 -20.29 -8.34 -6.41
C LEU A 572 -19.35 -9.28 -7.18
N LYS A 573 -18.10 -8.86 -7.36
CA LYS A 573 -17.11 -9.58 -8.19
C LYS A 573 -15.95 -10.08 -7.34
N LYS A 574 -15.33 -11.19 -7.78
CA LYS A 574 -14.02 -11.60 -7.28
C LYS A 574 -12.97 -10.60 -7.79
N ALA A 575 -12.14 -10.09 -6.89
CA ALA A 575 -11.03 -9.22 -7.28
C ALA A 575 -9.91 -10.05 -7.93
N ASP A 576 -9.25 -9.48 -8.96
CA ASP A 576 -8.08 -10.09 -9.57
C ASP A 576 -6.91 -10.15 -8.57
N ASN A 577 -6.13 -11.24 -8.62
CA ASN A 577 -4.95 -11.41 -7.77
C ASN A 577 -3.79 -10.54 -8.30
N VAL A 578 -3.79 -9.26 -7.92
CA VAL A 578 -2.79 -8.28 -8.31
C VAL A 578 -2.36 -7.52 -7.06
N LYS A 579 -1.05 -7.39 -6.82
CA LYS A 579 -0.52 -6.60 -5.71
C LYS A 579 -0.23 -5.16 -6.15
N LEU A 580 -0.18 -4.24 -5.19
CA LEU A 580 0.15 -2.85 -5.50
C LEU A 580 1.58 -2.72 -6.05
N LYS A 581 2.50 -3.57 -5.57
CA LYS A 581 3.89 -3.68 -6.10
C LYS A 581 3.96 -4.12 -7.56
N ASP A 582 2.93 -4.79 -8.09
CA ASP A 582 2.88 -5.16 -9.51
C ASP A 582 2.62 -3.95 -10.42
N TYR A 583 2.15 -2.82 -9.87
CA TYR A 583 2.04 -1.57 -10.60
C TYR A 583 3.43 -0.93 -10.74
N LEU A 584 4.10 -1.30 -11.84
CA LEU A 584 5.48 -0.94 -12.13
C LEU A 584 5.63 0.57 -12.41
N GLY A 585 6.66 1.15 -11.82
CA GLY A 585 6.96 2.58 -11.91
C GLY A 585 8.22 2.90 -11.11
N ASP A 586 9.01 3.85 -11.61
CA ASP A 586 10.22 4.36 -10.95
C ASP A 586 9.98 5.79 -10.44
N TYR A 587 10.83 6.22 -9.51
CA TYR A 587 10.78 7.53 -8.86
C TYR A 587 11.24 8.66 -9.79
N SER A 588 10.64 9.85 -9.66
CA SER A 588 11.03 11.04 -10.42
C SER A 588 12.18 11.79 -9.74
N TYR A 589 13.41 11.55 -10.19
CA TYR A 589 14.64 12.19 -9.65
C TYR A 589 14.84 13.67 -10.01
N LEU A 590 14.00 14.24 -10.88
CA LEU A 590 14.13 15.62 -11.36
C LEU A 590 12.98 16.51 -10.85
N GLY A 591 12.17 16.03 -9.91
CA GLY A 591 10.95 16.70 -9.49
C GLY A 591 11.22 18.08 -8.91
N THR A 592 12.14 18.16 -7.95
CA THR A 592 12.51 19.42 -7.29
C THR A 592 13.24 20.36 -8.25
N THR A 593 14.16 19.85 -9.07
CA THR A 593 14.89 20.66 -10.06
C THR A 593 13.96 21.29 -11.11
N LEU A 594 12.94 20.55 -11.56
CA LEU A 594 11.94 21.08 -12.49
C LEU A 594 11.10 22.18 -11.85
N ARG A 595 10.68 22.00 -10.58
CA ARG A 595 9.94 23.03 -9.83
C ARG A 595 10.78 24.30 -9.62
N GLN A 596 12.07 24.16 -9.32
CA GLN A 596 13.00 25.31 -9.23
C GLN A 596 13.13 26.07 -10.56
N SER A 597 12.84 25.41 -11.68
CA SER A 597 12.84 26.02 -13.02
C SER A 597 11.45 26.51 -13.47
N ASP A 598 10.49 26.63 -12.54
CA ASP A 598 9.08 26.98 -12.78
C ASP A 598 8.34 26.02 -13.73
N ILE A 599 8.84 24.79 -13.91
CA ILE A 599 8.20 23.75 -14.69
C ILE A 599 7.56 22.76 -13.73
N GLU A 600 6.24 22.60 -13.81
CA GLU A 600 5.58 21.56 -13.02
C GLU A 600 5.82 20.18 -13.63
N PRO A 601 6.54 19.28 -12.92
CA PRO A 601 6.72 17.92 -13.37
C PRO A 601 5.40 17.14 -13.36
N MET A 602 5.21 16.31 -14.37
CA MET A 602 4.18 15.29 -14.32
C MET A 602 4.55 14.22 -13.28
N PRO A 603 3.58 13.72 -12.51
CA PRO A 603 3.86 12.72 -11.48
C PRO A 603 4.39 11.43 -12.09
N SER A 604 5.27 10.74 -11.38
CA SER A 604 5.73 9.42 -11.79
C SER A 604 4.69 8.35 -11.44
N LEU A 605 4.87 7.15 -12.00
CA LEU A 605 4.00 6.02 -11.66
C LEU A 605 4.22 5.53 -10.22
N SER A 606 5.42 5.72 -9.65
CA SER A 606 5.64 5.44 -8.22
C SER A 606 4.86 6.41 -7.34
N ASP A 607 4.74 7.68 -7.73
CA ASP A 607 3.98 8.66 -6.95
C ASP A 607 2.49 8.30 -6.93
N VAL A 608 1.95 7.86 -8.07
CA VAL A 608 0.58 7.32 -8.16
C VAL A 608 0.42 6.12 -7.22
N ARG A 609 1.39 5.20 -7.21
CA ARG A 609 1.38 4.01 -6.33
C ARG A 609 1.34 4.42 -4.85
N GLN A 610 2.18 5.36 -4.44
CA GLN A 610 2.23 5.87 -3.06
C GLN A 610 0.93 6.58 -2.67
N VAL A 611 0.39 7.44 -3.53
CA VAL A 611 -0.86 8.16 -3.27
C VAL A 611 -2.05 7.21 -3.13
N VAL A 612 -2.10 6.15 -3.95
CA VAL A 612 -3.12 5.09 -3.80
C VAL A 612 -2.93 4.32 -2.49
N ALA A 613 -1.71 4.02 -2.07
CA ALA A 613 -1.45 3.39 -0.78
C ALA A 613 -1.97 4.25 0.39
N LEU A 614 -1.65 5.56 0.38
CA LEU A 614 -2.02 6.51 1.42
C LEU A 614 -3.54 6.75 1.50
N TYR A 615 -4.21 6.97 0.37
CA TYR A 615 -5.64 7.35 0.38
C TYR A 615 -6.61 6.18 0.37
N ALA A 616 -6.19 5.02 -0.13
CA ALA A 616 -7.06 3.86 -0.25
C ALA A 616 -6.64 2.71 0.66
N VAL A 617 -5.39 2.25 0.57
CA VAL A 617 -4.97 1.00 1.23
C VAL A 617 -4.86 1.16 2.75
N LEU A 618 -4.13 2.17 3.24
CA LEU A 618 -3.92 2.36 4.68
C LEU A 618 -5.24 2.63 5.45
N PRO A 619 -6.13 3.54 4.99
CA PRO A 619 -7.38 3.81 5.69
C PRO A 619 -8.40 2.66 5.61
N LEU A 620 -8.33 1.78 4.60
CA LEU A 620 -9.19 0.60 4.52
C LEU A 620 -8.65 -0.60 5.30
N GLY A 621 -7.33 -0.66 5.48
CA GLY A 621 -6.68 -1.78 6.15
C GLY A 621 -6.91 -1.80 7.66
N SER A 622 -6.85 -0.64 8.32
CA SER A 622 -7.01 -0.52 9.78
C SER A 622 -8.21 0.34 10.16
N GLN A 623 -9.11 -0.23 10.98
CA GLN A 623 -10.29 0.47 11.50
C GLN A 623 -9.90 1.67 12.38
N ALA A 624 -8.88 1.49 13.25
CA ALA A 624 -8.42 2.54 14.15
C ALA A 624 -7.89 3.77 13.38
N VAL A 625 -7.19 3.52 12.27
CA VAL A 625 -6.73 4.57 11.35
C VAL A 625 -7.92 5.20 10.62
N HIS A 626 -8.86 4.39 10.13
CA HIS A 626 -10.03 4.87 9.40
C HIS A 626 -10.87 5.90 10.18
N GLU A 627 -11.06 5.64 11.48
CA GLU A 627 -11.93 6.45 12.35
C GLU A 627 -11.31 7.81 12.70
N LYS A 628 -9.99 7.86 12.89
CA LYS A 628 -9.28 9.05 13.38
C LYS A 628 -8.59 9.84 12.26
N ALA A 629 -8.18 9.19 11.17
CA ALA A 629 -7.44 9.84 10.08
C ALA A 629 -8.36 10.70 9.19
N PRO A 630 -7.78 11.59 8.35
CA PRO A 630 -8.54 12.31 7.33
C PRO A 630 -9.34 11.36 6.42
N LEU A 631 -10.66 11.39 6.54
CA LEU A 631 -11.54 10.40 5.93
C LEU A 631 -11.68 10.58 4.40
N VAL A 632 -11.17 9.62 3.64
CA VAL A 632 -11.35 9.54 2.18
C VAL A 632 -12.49 8.59 1.84
N LYS A 633 -13.66 9.14 1.51
CA LYS A 633 -14.84 8.34 1.11
C LYS A 633 -14.88 8.00 -0.38
N THR A 634 -14.40 8.92 -1.21
CA THR A 634 -14.51 8.86 -2.67
C THR A 634 -13.20 9.29 -3.33
N MET A 635 -12.73 8.45 -4.26
CA MET A 635 -11.53 8.70 -5.05
C MET A 635 -11.82 8.50 -6.54
N LEU A 636 -11.29 9.37 -7.41
CA LEU A 636 -11.39 9.25 -8.85
C LEU A 636 -10.00 9.12 -9.47
N LEU A 637 -9.77 8.01 -10.19
CA LEU A 637 -8.56 7.78 -10.99
C LEU A 637 -8.82 8.26 -12.43
N VAL A 638 -8.06 9.26 -12.87
CA VAL A 638 -8.19 9.92 -14.17
C VAL A 638 -6.92 9.70 -14.97
N GLY A 639 -7.02 9.37 -16.26
CA GLY A 639 -5.85 9.28 -17.14
C GLY A 639 -6.19 8.63 -18.46
N PRO A 640 -5.23 8.52 -19.40
CA PRO A 640 -5.49 7.89 -20.70
C PRO A 640 -5.85 6.40 -20.56
N SER A 641 -6.38 5.80 -21.62
CA SER A 641 -6.68 4.37 -21.63
C SER A 641 -5.40 3.55 -21.53
N GLY A 642 -5.45 2.41 -20.87
CA GLY A 642 -4.29 1.51 -20.75
C GLY A 642 -3.27 1.85 -19.65
N VAL A 643 -3.47 2.90 -18.83
CA VAL A 643 -2.53 3.22 -17.72
C VAL A 643 -2.70 2.38 -16.45
N GLY A 644 -3.51 1.31 -16.48
CA GLY A 644 -3.68 0.44 -15.31
C GLY A 644 -4.65 0.94 -14.23
N LYS A 645 -5.55 1.90 -14.53
CA LYS A 645 -6.56 2.40 -13.57
C LYS A 645 -7.40 1.27 -12.94
N LYS A 646 -7.88 0.32 -13.76
CA LYS A 646 -8.63 -0.85 -13.28
C LYS A 646 -7.76 -1.79 -12.43
N MET A 647 -6.50 -1.98 -12.84
CA MET A 647 -5.53 -2.79 -12.10
C MET A 647 -5.30 -2.24 -10.69
N LEU A 648 -5.21 -0.92 -10.52
CA LEU A 648 -5.09 -0.28 -9.21
C LEU A 648 -6.30 -0.54 -8.30
N VAL A 649 -7.52 -0.57 -8.84
CA VAL A 649 -8.73 -0.92 -8.07
C VAL A 649 -8.65 -2.35 -7.53
N HIS A 650 -8.24 -3.30 -8.37
CA HIS A 650 -8.04 -4.70 -7.95
C HIS A 650 -6.91 -4.82 -6.93
N ALA A 651 -5.82 -4.06 -7.12
CA ALA A 651 -4.72 -4.02 -6.16
C ALA A 651 -5.16 -3.51 -4.78
N ILE A 652 -5.97 -2.45 -4.71
CA ILE A 652 -6.53 -1.97 -3.43
C ILE A 652 -7.32 -3.09 -2.75
N CYS A 653 -8.16 -3.82 -3.50
CA CYS A 653 -8.96 -4.92 -2.95
C CYS A 653 -8.08 -6.06 -2.44
N GLN A 654 -7.02 -6.41 -3.18
CA GLN A 654 -6.11 -7.49 -2.82
C GLN A 654 -5.28 -7.16 -1.59
N GLU A 655 -4.74 -5.95 -1.48
CA GLU A 655 -3.90 -5.50 -0.35
C GLU A 655 -4.71 -5.34 0.95
N THR A 656 -6.01 -5.03 0.85
CA THR A 656 -6.89 -4.80 2.01
C THR A 656 -7.79 -5.99 2.35
N GLY A 657 -7.88 -6.98 1.46
CA GLY A 657 -8.85 -8.07 1.56
C GLY A 657 -10.30 -7.64 1.30
N ALA A 658 -10.53 -6.49 0.66
CA ALA A 658 -11.85 -5.89 0.54
C ALA A 658 -12.79 -6.60 -0.46
N ASN A 659 -14.10 -6.43 -0.26
CA ASN A 659 -15.11 -6.80 -1.25
C ASN A 659 -15.13 -5.84 -2.44
N LEU A 660 -15.26 -6.35 -3.67
CA LEU A 660 -15.33 -5.53 -4.87
C LEU A 660 -16.75 -5.49 -5.42
N PHE A 661 -17.43 -4.35 -5.25
CA PHE A 661 -18.73 -4.10 -5.86
C PHE A 661 -18.57 -3.31 -7.16
N ASP A 662 -19.21 -3.75 -8.25
CA ASP A 662 -19.14 -3.08 -9.55
C ASP A 662 -20.45 -2.37 -9.88
N LEU A 663 -20.46 -1.05 -9.72
CA LEU A 663 -21.58 -0.17 -10.07
C LEU A 663 -21.35 0.58 -11.39
N SER A 664 -20.52 0.05 -12.28
CA SER A 664 -20.27 0.66 -13.59
C SER A 664 -21.58 0.84 -14.39
N PRO A 665 -21.73 1.92 -15.18
CA PRO A 665 -22.96 2.20 -15.92
C PRO A 665 -23.36 1.05 -16.84
N LEU A 666 -22.40 0.41 -17.51
CA LEU A 666 -22.63 -0.76 -18.36
C LEU A 666 -23.12 -1.97 -17.57
N ASN A 667 -22.64 -2.15 -16.33
CA ASN A 667 -23.03 -3.27 -15.48
C ASN A 667 -24.43 -3.08 -14.88
N VAL A 668 -24.79 -1.83 -14.56
CA VAL A 668 -26.08 -1.48 -13.92
C VAL A 668 -27.21 -1.29 -14.96
N ALA A 669 -26.88 -1.14 -16.24
CA ALA A 669 -27.86 -1.01 -17.31
C ALA A 669 -28.82 -2.21 -17.32
N GLY A 670 -30.13 -1.94 -17.37
CA GLY A 670 -31.18 -2.97 -17.38
C GLY A 670 -31.45 -3.69 -16.05
N LYS A 671 -30.51 -3.70 -15.09
CA LYS A 671 -30.68 -4.36 -13.79
C LYS A 671 -31.65 -3.59 -12.87
N TYR A 672 -32.52 -4.31 -12.16
CA TYR A 672 -33.52 -3.77 -11.22
C TYR A 672 -34.36 -2.60 -11.77
N PRO A 673 -35.21 -2.78 -12.80
CA PRO A 673 -35.89 -1.68 -13.48
C PRO A 673 -36.76 -0.81 -12.55
N GLY A 674 -36.94 0.47 -12.93
CA GLY A 674 -37.70 1.45 -12.16
C GLY A 674 -36.90 2.14 -11.04
N LYS A 675 -37.56 3.10 -10.37
CA LYS A 675 -36.95 3.89 -9.27
C LYS A 675 -36.86 3.10 -7.97
N SER A 676 -37.91 2.33 -7.65
CA SER A 676 -37.94 1.46 -6.47
C SER A 676 -36.92 0.33 -6.57
N GLY A 677 -36.79 -0.30 -7.75
CA GLY A 677 -35.78 -1.32 -8.01
C GLY A 677 -34.36 -0.79 -7.85
N LEU A 678 -34.05 0.37 -8.43
CA LEU A 678 -32.74 1.01 -8.27
C LEU A 678 -32.41 1.31 -6.81
N GLN A 679 -33.39 1.84 -6.06
CA GLN A 679 -33.21 2.13 -4.64
C GLN A 679 -32.99 0.84 -3.83
N MET A 680 -33.68 -0.25 -4.19
CA MET A 680 -33.46 -1.56 -3.59
C MET A 680 -32.06 -2.09 -3.89
N MET A 681 -31.62 -2.07 -5.15
CA MET A 681 -30.28 -2.50 -5.56
C MET A 681 -29.19 -1.76 -4.77
N LEU A 682 -29.28 -0.43 -4.71
CA LEU A 682 -28.35 0.38 -3.93
C LEU A 682 -28.43 0.06 -2.44
N HIS A 683 -29.63 -0.11 -1.89
CA HIS A 683 -29.80 -0.49 -0.49
C HIS A 683 -29.12 -1.84 -0.18
N VAL A 684 -29.30 -2.84 -1.03
CA VAL A 684 -28.69 -4.17 -0.88
C VAL A 684 -27.17 -4.09 -1.00
N VAL A 685 -26.63 -3.46 -2.05
CA VAL A 685 -25.18 -3.29 -2.26
C VAL A 685 -24.53 -2.63 -1.04
N PHE A 686 -25.08 -1.51 -0.58
CA PHE A 686 -24.49 -0.78 0.55
C PHE A 686 -24.73 -1.47 1.90
N LYS A 687 -25.82 -2.22 2.08
CA LYS A 687 -26.03 -3.06 3.26
C LYS A 687 -24.98 -4.17 3.33
N VAL A 688 -24.77 -4.91 2.25
CA VAL A 688 -23.76 -5.98 2.20
C VAL A 688 -22.35 -5.40 2.32
N ALA A 689 -22.04 -4.29 1.65
CA ALA A 689 -20.74 -3.62 1.75
C ALA A 689 -20.39 -3.19 3.19
N ARG A 690 -21.39 -2.76 3.97
CA ARG A 690 -21.22 -2.35 5.37
C ARG A 690 -21.16 -3.51 6.34
N LEU A 691 -21.78 -4.64 6.05
CA LEU A 691 -21.73 -5.84 6.90
C LEU A 691 -20.47 -6.67 6.64
N MET A 692 -19.95 -6.64 5.40
CA MET A 692 -18.79 -7.40 4.96
C MET A 692 -17.57 -6.48 4.74
N GLN A 693 -17.30 -5.58 5.67
CA GLN A 693 -16.16 -4.65 5.58
C GLN A 693 -14.82 -5.38 5.74
N PRO A 694 -13.73 -4.89 5.10
CA PRO A 694 -13.66 -3.70 4.25
C PRO A 694 -14.28 -3.92 2.85
N SER A 695 -14.78 -2.85 2.24
CA SER A 695 -15.42 -2.92 0.91
C SER A 695 -15.00 -1.77 -0.02
N VAL A 696 -14.78 -2.09 -1.29
CA VAL A 696 -14.51 -1.15 -2.38
C VAL A 696 -15.66 -1.20 -3.38
N ILE A 697 -16.25 -0.05 -3.65
CA ILE A 697 -17.29 0.13 -4.65
C ILE A 697 -16.68 0.82 -5.86
N TRP A 698 -16.50 0.05 -6.93
CA TRP A 698 -15.93 0.51 -8.17
C TRP A 698 -16.98 1.05 -9.13
N ILE A 699 -16.69 2.22 -9.70
CA ILE A 699 -17.46 2.85 -10.76
C ILE A 699 -16.54 3.00 -11.99
N GLY A 700 -16.59 2.03 -12.89
CA GLY A 700 -15.94 2.09 -14.20
C GLY A 700 -16.58 3.14 -15.10
N GLU A 701 -15.79 3.75 -15.98
CA GLU A 701 -16.24 4.80 -16.92
C GLU A 701 -17.11 5.86 -16.24
N ALA A 702 -16.63 6.37 -15.10
CA ALA A 702 -17.38 7.25 -14.22
C ALA A 702 -17.93 8.49 -14.95
N GLU A 703 -17.25 8.96 -16.01
CA GLU A 703 -17.68 10.05 -16.88
C GLU A 703 -19.12 9.88 -17.38
N LYS A 704 -19.55 8.65 -17.68
CA LYS A 704 -20.87 8.38 -18.26
C LYS A 704 -22.01 8.71 -17.30
N MET A 705 -21.82 8.47 -16.00
CA MET A 705 -22.79 8.87 -14.97
C MET A 705 -22.93 10.38 -14.85
N PHE A 706 -21.87 11.12 -15.21
CA PHE A 706 -21.79 12.56 -15.03
C PHE A 706 -21.85 13.34 -16.35
N TYR A 707 -22.15 12.71 -17.49
CA TYR A 707 -22.18 13.37 -18.80
C TYR A 707 -22.82 14.76 -18.82
N LYS A 708 -22.24 15.70 -19.56
CA LYS A 708 -22.89 16.97 -19.89
C LYS A 708 -24.13 16.72 -20.75
N LYS A 709 -23.94 16.00 -21.86
CA LYS A 709 -24.97 15.56 -22.79
C LYS A 709 -24.74 14.07 -23.08
N VAL A 710 -25.80 13.26 -23.01
CA VAL A 710 -25.69 11.82 -23.27
C VAL A 710 -25.59 11.62 -24.79
N PRO A 711 -24.58 10.89 -25.30
CA PRO A 711 -24.49 10.49 -26.71
C PRO A 711 -25.76 9.78 -27.17
N LYS A 712 -26.12 9.84 -28.45
CA LYS A 712 -27.40 9.27 -28.93
C LYS A 712 -27.38 7.75 -28.83
N GLU A 713 -26.22 7.15 -29.08
CA GLU A 713 -25.92 5.74 -29.10
C GLU A 713 -26.04 5.12 -27.70
N GLU A 714 -25.74 5.90 -26.66
CA GLU A 714 -25.77 5.45 -25.25
C GLU A 714 -27.06 5.83 -24.51
N LYS A 715 -28.08 6.35 -25.21
CA LYS A 715 -29.35 6.75 -24.55
C LYS A 715 -30.12 5.58 -23.95
N GLU A 716 -30.08 4.42 -24.61
CA GLU A 716 -30.78 3.22 -24.15
C GLU A 716 -30.17 2.65 -22.86
N LEU A 717 -28.88 2.92 -22.61
CA LEU A 717 -28.17 2.50 -21.41
C LEU A 717 -28.60 3.27 -20.14
N ASP A 718 -29.27 4.42 -20.28
CA ASP A 718 -29.59 5.38 -19.21
C ASP A 718 -28.43 5.59 -18.20
N PRO A 719 -27.24 6.02 -18.65
CA PRO A 719 -26.03 6.02 -17.82
C PRO A 719 -26.10 6.97 -16.61
N LYS A 720 -27.00 7.97 -16.64
CA LYS A 720 -27.18 8.95 -15.55
C LYS A 720 -28.08 8.47 -14.42
N ARG A 721 -28.61 7.24 -14.50
CA ARG A 721 -29.59 6.67 -13.58
C ARG A 721 -29.21 6.78 -12.10
N LEU A 722 -27.93 6.54 -11.77
CA LEU A 722 -27.42 6.58 -10.39
C LEU A 722 -27.10 7.99 -9.87
N LYS A 723 -26.94 8.98 -10.75
CA LYS A 723 -26.41 10.31 -10.42
C LYS A 723 -27.14 11.01 -9.27
N LYS A 724 -28.45 10.81 -9.15
CA LYS A 724 -29.29 11.47 -8.13
C LYS A 724 -29.20 10.84 -6.74
N ASP A 725 -28.87 9.55 -6.66
CA ASP A 725 -28.87 8.80 -5.40
C ASP A 725 -27.46 8.68 -4.79
N LEU A 726 -26.41 8.74 -5.61
CA LEU A 726 -25.01 8.75 -5.16
C LEU A 726 -24.71 9.77 -4.02
N PRO A 727 -25.14 11.05 -4.08
CA PRO A 727 -24.87 11.99 -2.98
C PRO A 727 -25.62 11.68 -1.69
N LYS A 728 -26.78 11.01 -1.77
CA LYS A 728 -27.52 10.58 -0.58
C LYS A 728 -26.77 9.44 0.11
N ILE A 729 -26.23 8.52 -0.69
CA ILE A 729 -25.47 7.39 -0.18
C ILE A 729 -24.15 7.84 0.45
N LEU A 730 -23.44 8.78 -0.16
CA LEU A 730 -22.21 9.33 0.42
C LEU A 730 -22.42 9.93 1.82
N LYS A 731 -23.61 10.49 2.08
CA LYS A 731 -24.00 10.99 3.40
C LYS A 731 -24.39 9.88 4.38
N SER A 732 -24.77 8.70 3.89
CA SER A 732 -25.12 7.55 4.71
C SER A 732 -23.90 6.80 5.25
N ILE A 733 -22.76 6.84 4.53
CA ILE A 733 -21.49 6.27 4.95
C ILE A 733 -20.92 7.10 6.11
N LYS A 734 -20.79 6.49 7.28
CA LYS A 734 -20.20 7.09 8.48
C LYS A 734 -18.68 6.90 8.52
N GLY A 735 -18.00 7.59 9.44
CA GLY A 735 -16.55 7.41 9.65
C GLY A 735 -16.16 6.06 10.26
N GLU A 736 -17.14 5.29 10.74
CA GLU A 736 -16.93 3.91 11.21
C GLU A 736 -17.04 2.88 10.06
N ASP A 737 -17.61 3.27 8.91
CA ASP A 737 -17.85 2.34 7.80
C ASP A 737 -16.63 2.34 6.86
N CYS A 738 -15.78 1.30 6.91
CA CYS A 738 -14.63 1.06 6.01
C CYS A 738 -15.07 0.72 4.57
N VAL A 739 -15.69 1.69 3.90
CA VAL A 739 -16.21 1.59 2.53
C VAL A 739 -15.65 2.72 1.68
N LEU A 740 -14.91 2.37 0.63
CA LEU A 740 -14.33 3.32 -0.32
C LEU A 740 -15.03 3.23 -1.69
N ILE A 741 -15.44 4.37 -2.23
CA ILE A 741 -15.96 4.45 -3.60
C ILE A 741 -14.83 4.90 -4.53
N VAL A 742 -14.46 4.07 -5.50
CA VAL A 742 -13.41 4.37 -6.47
C VAL A 742 -13.99 4.49 -7.88
N GLY A 743 -13.90 5.67 -8.47
CA GLY A 743 -14.22 5.93 -9.87
C GLY A 743 -12.99 5.78 -10.75
N THR A 744 -13.17 5.29 -11.98
CA THR A 744 -12.11 5.32 -13.01
C THR A 744 -12.65 5.97 -14.27
N THR A 745 -11.88 6.88 -14.89
CA THR A 745 -12.30 7.61 -16.10
C THR A 745 -11.17 7.72 -17.12
N SER A 746 -11.50 7.55 -18.40
CA SER A 746 -10.60 7.79 -19.54
C SER A 746 -10.96 9.05 -20.33
N ASP A 747 -12.22 9.46 -20.31
CA ASP A 747 -12.64 10.72 -20.94
C ASP A 747 -13.32 11.65 -19.93
N PRO A 748 -12.54 12.35 -19.09
CA PRO A 748 -13.10 13.23 -18.08
C PRO A 748 -13.73 14.51 -18.67
N HIS A 749 -13.54 14.79 -19.96
CA HIS A 749 -14.02 16.00 -20.63
C HIS A 749 -15.51 15.94 -20.96
N SER A 750 -16.05 14.75 -21.25
CA SER A 750 -17.47 14.53 -21.50
C SER A 750 -18.33 14.69 -20.24
N ALA A 751 -17.73 14.56 -19.05
CA ALA A 751 -18.40 14.72 -17.76
C ALA A 751 -18.61 16.20 -17.37
N ASP A 752 -19.68 16.46 -16.61
CA ASP A 752 -19.87 17.73 -15.90
C ASP A 752 -18.93 17.82 -14.69
N LEU A 753 -17.88 18.62 -14.83
CA LEU A 753 -16.81 18.77 -13.84
C LEU A 753 -17.33 19.14 -12.45
N LYS A 754 -18.34 20.02 -12.35
CA LYS A 754 -18.88 20.46 -11.05
C LYS A 754 -19.56 19.31 -10.31
N SER A 755 -20.40 18.54 -11.00
CA SER A 755 -21.05 17.37 -10.39
C SER A 755 -20.03 16.30 -10.01
N LEU A 756 -19.03 16.06 -10.87
CA LEU A 756 -18.01 15.05 -10.67
C LEU A 756 -17.12 15.36 -9.45
N CYS A 757 -16.56 16.58 -9.38
CA CYS A 757 -15.72 17.02 -8.27
C CYS A 757 -16.49 17.20 -6.95
N LYS A 758 -17.82 17.34 -7.00
CA LYS A 758 -18.66 17.37 -5.79
C LYS A 758 -18.85 15.98 -5.20
N PHE A 759 -18.78 14.94 -6.03
CA PHE A 759 -18.94 13.56 -5.59
C PHE A 759 -17.61 12.90 -5.22
N TYR A 760 -16.57 13.13 -6.03
CA TYR A 760 -15.23 12.61 -5.79
C TYR A 760 -14.36 13.65 -5.07
N ASN A 761 -14.02 13.36 -3.82
CA ASN A 761 -13.26 14.28 -2.96
C ASN A 761 -11.77 14.28 -3.33
N LYS A 762 -11.21 13.10 -3.63
CA LYS A 762 -9.83 12.94 -4.10
C LYS A 762 -9.84 12.61 -5.59
N ILE A 763 -9.07 13.36 -6.38
CA ILE A 763 -8.95 13.18 -7.83
C ILE A 763 -7.49 13.00 -8.17
N ILE A 764 -7.11 11.82 -8.64
CA ILE A 764 -5.73 11.42 -8.91
C ILE A 764 -5.53 11.34 -10.42
N LEU A 765 -4.70 12.23 -10.96
CA LEU A 765 -4.29 12.22 -12.37
C LEU A 765 -3.13 11.24 -12.56
N ILE A 766 -3.35 10.21 -13.35
CA ILE A 766 -2.39 9.17 -13.70
C ILE A 766 -1.85 9.47 -15.10
N PRO A 767 -0.57 9.79 -15.24
CA PRO A 767 0.02 10.02 -16.54
C PRO A 767 0.45 8.71 -17.21
N ARG A 768 0.85 8.85 -18.46
CA ARG A 768 1.64 7.85 -19.19
C ARG A 768 3.03 7.70 -18.53
N PRO A 769 3.68 6.53 -18.65
CA PRO A 769 4.96 6.26 -18.00
C PRO A 769 6.05 7.20 -18.53
N ASP A 770 6.85 7.74 -17.62
CA ASP A 770 8.06 8.50 -17.92
C ASP A 770 9.20 7.57 -18.39
N TYR A 771 10.35 8.13 -18.77
CA TYR A 771 11.47 7.34 -19.30
C TYR A 771 11.97 6.28 -18.31
N ALA A 772 12.12 6.64 -17.03
CA ALA A 772 12.62 5.72 -16.01
C ALA A 772 11.62 4.58 -15.77
N SER A 773 10.33 4.92 -15.62
CA SER A 773 9.28 3.91 -15.53
C SER A 773 9.23 3.00 -16.77
N ARG A 774 9.30 3.53 -18.00
CA ARG A 774 9.30 2.70 -19.23
C ARG A 774 10.47 1.72 -19.26
N TYR A 775 11.66 2.15 -18.84
CA TYR A 775 12.82 1.28 -18.77
C TYR A 775 12.60 0.10 -17.81
N VAL A 776 12.17 0.38 -16.57
CA VAL A 776 11.85 -0.65 -15.57
C VAL A 776 10.73 -1.56 -16.06
N MET A 777 9.71 -0.99 -16.67
CA MET A 777 8.58 -1.73 -17.23
C MET A 777 8.99 -2.70 -18.32
N TRP A 778 9.78 -2.28 -19.33
CA TRP A 778 10.26 -3.21 -20.36
C TRP A 778 11.06 -4.34 -19.76
N LYS A 779 11.97 -4.03 -18.82
CA LYS A 779 12.80 -5.02 -18.13
C LYS A 779 11.95 -6.07 -17.41
N GLU A 780 11.00 -5.63 -16.60
CA GLU A 780 10.20 -6.52 -15.75
C GLU A 780 9.09 -7.24 -16.52
N LEU A 781 8.44 -6.59 -17.50
CA LEU A 781 7.45 -7.23 -18.35
C LEU A 781 8.06 -8.34 -19.21
N ILE A 782 9.25 -8.12 -19.77
CA ILE A 782 9.94 -9.15 -20.57
C ILE A 782 10.28 -10.36 -19.70
N LYS A 783 10.82 -10.14 -18.50
CA LYS A 783 11.13 -11.22 -17.54
C LYS A 783 9.88 -11.98 -17.10
N LYS A 784 8.81 -11.28 -16.70
CA LYS A 784 7.55 -11.90 -16.26
C LYS A 784 6.92 -12.77 -17.35
N ASN A 785 7.20 -12.49 -18.62
CA ASN A 785 6.72 -13.23 -19.78
C ASN A 785 7.74 -14.27 -20.32
N GLY A 786 8.76 -14.63 -19.54
CA GLY A 786 9.73 -15.68 -19.88
C GLY A 786 10.83 -15.23 -20.85
N GLY A 787 10.99 -13.93 -21.08
CA GLY A 787 12.07 -13.35 -21.87
C GLY A 787 13.32 -13.07 -21.04
N GLU A 788 14.49 -13.21 -21.66
CA GLU A 788 15.77 -12.89 -21.04
C GLU A 788 16.29 -11.53 -21.49
N VAL A 789 16.70 -10.70 -20.52
CA VAL A 789 17.35 -9.40 -20.79
C VAL A 789 18.84 -9.66 -21.02
N THR A 790 19.24 -9.75 -22.28
CA THR A 790 20.62 -9.93 -22.72
C THR A 790 21.25 -8.60 -23.13
N SER A 791 22.58 -8.57 -23.33
CA SER A 791 23.27 -7.39 -23.87
C SER A 791 22.81 -6.97 -25.26
N ASP A 792 22.20 -7.89 -26.01
CA ASP A 792 21.65 -7.64 -27.35
C ASP A 792 20.30 -6.88 -27.29
N LEU A 793 19.67 -6.84 -26.12
CA LEU A 793 18.42 -6.12 -25.88
C LEU A 793 18.69 -4.74 -25.28
N ASP A 794 18.81 -3.73 -26.13
CA ASP A 794 18.95 -2.35 -25.68
C ASP A 794 17.61 -1.77 -25.18
N LEU A 795 17.39 -1.94 -23.87
CA LEU A 795 16.22 -1.42 -23.16
C LEU A 795 16.17 0.11 -23.13
N SER A 796 17.33 0.78 -23.13
CA SER A 796 17.39 2.25 -23.09
C SER A 796 16.83 2.85 -24.37
N SER A 797 17.27 2.33 -25.53
CA SER A 797 16.71 2.76 -26.82
C SER A 797 15.23 2.41 -26.96
N LEU A 798 14.82 1.24 -26.48
CA LEU A 798 13.41 0.84 -26.49
C LEU A 798 12.56 1.77 -25.62
N ALA A 799 13.04 2.18 -24.45
CA ALA A 799 12.37 3.14 -23.56
C ALA A 799 12.27 4.55 -24.17
N LYS A 800 13.24 4.97 -25.00
CA LYS A 800 13.17 6.24 -25.75
C LYS A 800 12.13 6.19 -26.88
N ILE A 801 12.14 5.12 -27.67
CA ILE A 801 11.23 4.96 -28.83
C ILE A 801 9.78 4.76 -28.38
N SER A 802 9.57 4.16 -27.20
CA SER A 802 8.24 3.95 -26.61
C SER A 802 7.66 5.18 -25.90
N ASP A 803 8.19 6.38 -26.15
CA ASP A 803 7.57 7.61 -25.67
C ASP A 803 6.18 7.81 -26.31
N GLY A 804 5.20 8.23 -25.51
CA GLY A 804 3.79 8.35 -25.90
C GLY A 804 2.95 7.07 -25.72
N TYR A 805 3.55 5.91 -25.46
CA TYR A 805 2.80 4.67 -25.24
C TYR A 805 2.46 4.45 -23.75
N THR A 806 1.33 3.78 -23.49
CA THR A 806 0.89 3.44 -22.14
C THR A 806 1.36 2.04 -21.72
N GLN A 807 1.22 1.76 -20.42
CA GLN A 807 1.53 0.47 -19.82
C GLN A 807 0.80 -0.68 -20.54
N GLY A 808 -0.47 -0.48 -20.86
CA GLY A 808 -1.30 -1.44 -21.59
C GLY A 808 -0.77 -1.74 -23.00
N HIS A 809 -0.31 -0.71 -23.73
CA HIS A 809 0.30 -0.89 -25.04
C HIS A 809 1.58 -1.74 -24.94
N MET A 810 2.43 -1.46 -23.95
CA MET A 810 3.65 -2.23 -23.70
C MET A 810 3.32 -3.70 -23.38
N VAL A 811 2.38 -3.96 -22.48
CA VAL A 811 1.93 -5.32 -22.13
C VAL A 811 1.40 -6.07 -23.35
N GLN A 812 0.58 -5.41 -24.18
CA GLN A 812 0.04 -5.98 -25.41
C GLN A 812 1.17 -6.39 -26.37
N VAL A 813 2.15 -5.52 -26.58
CA VAL A 813 3.29 -5.80 -27.46
C VAL A 813 4.15 -6.94 -26.92
N VAL A 814 4.51 -6.92 -25.63
CA VAL A 814 5.29 -7.99 -25.00
C VAL A 814 4.61 -9.34 -25.17
N ARG A 815 3.31 -9.42 -24.88
CA ARG A 815 2.52 -10.67 -25.04
C ARG A 815 2.44 -11.14 -26.49
N SER A 816 2.38 -10.22 -27.45
CA SER A 816 2.32 -10.57 -28.87
C SER A 816 3.63 -11.18 -29.39
N ILE A 817 4.77 -10.79 -28.81
CA ILE A 817 6.11 -11.23 -29.24
C ILE A 817 6.54 -12.47 -28.48
N LEU A 818 6.44 -12.45 -27.14
CA LEU A 818 6.89 -13.50 -26.23
C LEU A 818 5.89 -14.67 -26.18
N THR A 819 5.65 -15.27 -27.34
CA THR A 819 4.92 -16.53 -27.47
C THR A 819 5.82 -17.70 -27.10
N GLU A 820 5.25 -18.83 -26.67
CA GLU A 820 6.01 -20.06 -26.36
C GLU A 820 6.98 -20.45 -27.48
N ARG A 821 6.53 -20.32 -28.73
CA ARG A 821 7.35 -20.57 -29.92
C ARG A 821 8.54 -19.62 -30.02
N ARG A 822 8.37 -18.33 -29.70
CA ARG A 822 9.47 -17.35 -29.73
C ARG A 822 10.47 -17.63 -28.62
N ILE A 823 9.99 -18.00 -27.43
CA ILE A 823 10.82 -18.34 -26.27
C ILE A 823 11.75 -19.53 -26.59
N GLN A 824 11.22 -20.58 -27.22
CA GLN A 824 12.02 -21.74 -27.66
C GLN A 824 13.14 -21.39 -28.67
N GLN A 825 13.07 -20.22 -29.33
CA GLN A 825 14.06 -19.78 -30.31
C GLN A 825 15.19 -18.93 -29.70
N PHE A 826 15.11 -18.51 -28.44
CA PHE A 826 16.13 -17.67 -27.80
C PHE A 826 17.55 -18.22 -27.89
N PRO A 827 17.82 -19.54 -27.72
CA PRO A 827 19.18 -20.06 -27.83
C PRO A 827 19.83 -19.86 -29.21
N LYS A 828 19.01 -19.72 -30.26
CA LYS A 828 19.48 -19.52 -31.64
C LYS A 828 19.40 -18.08 -32.10
N ARG A 829 18.39 -17.35 -31.61
CA ARG A 829 18.11 -15.97 -31.98
C ARG A 829 17.72 -15.20 -30.71
N PRO A 830 18.66 -14.44 -30.11
CA PRO A 830 18.36 -13.64 -28.93
C PRO A 830 17.29 -12.59 -29.24
N LEU A 831 16.71 -12.06 -28.17
CA LEU A 831 15.67 -11.04 -28.25
C LEU A 831 16.33 -9.68 -28.52
N THR A 832 15.85 -8.96 -29.54
CA THR A 832 16.39 -7.64 -29.92
C THR A 832 15.32 -6.56 -29.84
N ALA A 833 15.72 -5.32 -29.54
CA ALA A 833 14.79 -4.20 -29.39
C ALA A 833 13.93 -3.93 -30.65
N SER A 834 14.48 -4.19 -31.84
CA SER A 834 13.79 -4.04 -33.13
C SER A 834 12.51 -4.88 -33.27
N GLU A 835 12.41 -6.01 -32.57
CA GLU A 835 11.23 -6.88 -32.60
C GLU A 835 10.02 -6.21 -31.93
N PHE A 836 10.25 -5.31 -30.98
CA PHE A 836 9.22 -4.55 -30.27
C PHE A 836 8.73 -3.33 -31.03
N VAL A 837 9.59 -2.72 -31.85
CA VAL A 837 9.29 -1.48 -32.57
C VAL A 837 8.17 -1.69 -33.61
N SER A 838 8.20 -2.80 -34.35
CA SER A 838 7.20 -3.04 -35.41
C SER A 838 5.78 -3.20 -34.88
N PRO A 839 5.52 -3.98 -33.81
CA PRO A 839 4.19 -4.04 -33.20
C PRO A 839 3.78 -2.74 -32.50
N LEU A 840 4.72 -2.03 -31.85
CA LEU A 840 4.43 -0.72 -31.24
C LEU A 840 3.91 0.28 -32.28
N ALA A 841 4.56 0.37 -33.44
CA ALA A 841 4.18 1.31 -34.50
C ALA A 841 2.79 1.04 -35.12
N ARG A 842 2.14 -0.08 -34.81
CA ARG A 842 0.75 -0.38 -35.23
C ARG A 842 -0.30 0.13 -34.25
N ILE A 843 0.10 0.54 -33.06
CA ILE A 843 -0.77 1.02 -32.00
C ILE A 843 -0.68 2.55 -31.98
N ASP A 844 -1.81 3.23 -31.90
CA ASP A 844 -1.81 4.69 -31.80
C ASP A 844 -1.26 5.12 -30.42
N PRO A 845 -0.22 5.98 -30.37
CA PRO A 845 0.27 6.54 -29.12
C PRO A 845 -0.71 7.56 -28.56
N VAL A 846 -0.57 7.85 -27.26
CA VAL A 846 -1.25 9.00 -26.64
C VAL A 846 -0.57 10.26 -27.16
N PHE A 847 -1.29 11.04 -27.96
CA PHE A 847 -0.77 12.27 -28.55
C PHE A 847 -0.58 13.36 -27.48
N GLN A 848 0.35 14.29 -27.75
CA GLN A 848 0.64 15.39 -26.84
C GLN A 848 -0.59 16.25 -26.56
N GLU A 849 -1.46 16.45 -27.56
CA GLU A 849 -2.70 17.21 -27.45
C GLU A 849 -3.67 16.59 -26.43
N GLU A 850 -3.74 15.25 -26.39
CA GLU A 850 -4.55 14.52 -25.41
C GLU A 850 -3.98 14.69 -23.99
N GLU A 851 -2.65 14.62 -23.86
CA GLU A 851 -1.97 14.84 -22.58
C GLU A 851 -2.19 16.27 -22.05
N GLU A 852 -2.08 17.28 -22.92
CA GLU A 852 -2.37 18.67 -22.59
C GLU A 852 -3.84 18.87 -22.24
N ALA A 853 -4.76 18.17 -22.90
CA ALA A 853 -6.17 18.18 -22.55
C ALA A 853 -6.38 17.69 -21.10
N PHE A 854 -5.76 16.57 -20.71
CA PHE A 854 -5.82 16.09 -19.32
C PHE A 854 -5.25 17.09 -18.31
N LYS A 855 -4.09 17.70 -18.60
CA LYS A 855 -3.48 18.75 -17.75
C LYS A 855 -4.43 19.94 -17.58
N ASN A 856 -4.96 20.45 -18.69
CA ASN A 856 -5.90 21.55 -18.72
C ASN A 856 -7.21 21.24 -18.00
N TRP A 857 -7.65 19.98 -18.03
CA TRP A 857 -8.81 19.52 -17.27
C TRP A 857 -8.51 19.46 -15.77
N TYR A 858 -7.37 18.89 -15.39
CA TYR A 858 -6.95 18.76 -14.01
C TYR A 858 -6.76 20.12 -13.34
N ALA A 859 -6.19 21.10 -14.06
CA ALA A 859 -6.08 22.49 -13.65
C ALA A 859 -7.44 23.16 -13.30
N LYS A 860 -8.56 22.67 -13.86
CA LYS A 860 -9.92 23.20 -13.61
C LYS A 860 -10.59 22.60 -12.38
N THR A 861 -10.01 21.54 -11.78
CA THR A 861 -10.50 20.94 -10.53
C THR A 861 -10.41 21.92 -9.36
N PRO A 862 -11.10 21.70 -8.23
CA PRO A 862 -10.99 22.57 -7.06
C PRO A 862 -9.55 22.76 -6.58
N LEU A 863 -8.78 21.66 -6.53
CA LEU A 863 -7.38 21.68 -6.11
C LEU A 863 -6.51 22.46 -7.12
N GLY A 864 -6.64 22.17 -8.41
CA GLY A 864 -5.92 22.88 -9.47
C GLY A 864 -6.23 24.38 -9.51
N LYS A 865 -7.48 24.78 -9.25
CA LYS A 865 -7.86 26.20 -9.16
C LYS A 865 -7.25 26.91 -7.95
N LYS A 866 -7.22 26.27 -6.78
CA LYS A 866 -6.55 26.81 -5.59
C LYS A 866 -5.07 27.01 -5.87
N ARG A 867 -4.44 26.04 -6.52
CA ARG A 867 -3.04 26.10 -6.93
C ARG A 867 -2.73 27.28 -7.86
N ILE A 868 -3.53 27.47 -8.92
CA ILE A 868 -3.36 28.60 -9.85
C ILE A 868 -3.53 29.94 -9.13
N LYS A 869 -4.49 30.05 -8.21
CA LYS A 869 -4.67 31.27 -7.39
C LYS A 869 -3.47 31.55 -6.50
N ALA A 870 -2.93 30.52 -5.85
CA ALA A 870 -1.75 30.62 -5.00
C ALA A 870 -0.51 31.05 -5.81
N ALA A 871 -0.31 30.48 -7.00
CA ALA A 871 0.77 30.86 -7.91
C ALA A 871 0.66 32.31 -8.43
N LEU A 872 -0.57 32.85 -8.53
CA LEU A 872 -0.82 34.23 -8.93
C LEU A 872 -0.75 35.25 -7.77
N GLY A 873 -0.39 34.82 -6.56
CA GLY A 873 -0.25 35.70 -5.38
C GLY A 873 -1.56 36.35 -4.90
N LYS A 874 -2.73 35.82 -5.31
CA LYS A 874 -4.04 36.29 -4.83
C LYS A 874 -4.49 35.46 -3.64
N ASP A 875 -3.76 35.55 -2.54
CA ASP A 875 -4.25 35.09 -1.24
C ASP A 875 -5.07 36.21 -0.61
N GLY A 876 -6.39 36.05 -0.63
CA GLY A 876 -7.34 37.00 -0.05
C GLY A 876 -8.66 36.33 0.25
N ASP A 877 -9.01 36.30 1.53
CA ASP A 877 -10.25 35.84 2.15
C ASP A 877 -11.51 36.26 1.40
N GLU A 878 -12.23 35.31 0.77
CA GLU A 878 -13.58 35.58 0.27
C GLU A 878 -14.56 34.39 0.36
N GLU A 879 -14.27 33.34 1.15
CA GLU A 879 -15.18 32.18 1.28
C GLU A 879 -15.88 32.00 2.64
N SER A 880 -15.74 32.90 3.60
CA SER A 880 -16.44 32.82 4.91
C SER A 880 -17.69 33.69 5.07
N SER A 881 -18.18 34.40 4.04
CA SER A 881 -19.32 35.33 4.20
C SER A 881 -20.40 35.29 3.10
N LYS A 882 -20.83 34.11 2.62
CA LYS A 882 -22.08 34.01 1.83
C LYS A 882 -22.96 32.83 2.22
N THR A 883 -23.48 32.88 3.45
CA THR A 883 -24.76 32.22 3.80
C THR A 883 -25.58 33.13 4.69
N GLY A 884 -26.59 33.80 4.11
CA GLY A 884 -27.74 34.31 4.88
C GLY A 884 -28.12 35.77 4.67
N SER A 885 -28.72 36.12 3.52
CA SER A 885 -29.75 37.16 3.53
C SER A 885 -30.81 36.88 2.46
N LYS A 886 -31.99 36.45 2.94
CA LYS A 886 -33.24 36.41 2.16
C LYS A 886 -33.68 37.85 1.92
N SER A 887 -33.61 38.33 0.67
CA SER A 887 -34.32 39.54 0.26
C SER A 887 -35.70 39.17 -0.28
N GLY A 888 -36.73 39.52 0.49
CA GLY A 888 -38.13 39.44 0.09
C GLY A 888 -38.42 40.47 -1.01
N LYS A 889 -38.87 39.99 -2.17
CA LYS A 889 -39.35 40.81 -3.29
C LYS A 889 -40.71 41.42 -2.90
N LYS A 890 -40.74 42.70 -2.52
CA LYS A 890 -41.97 43.50 -2.45
C LYS A 890 -42.15 44.22 -3.80
N LYS A 891 -43.30 43.95 -4.44
CA LYS A 891 -43.83 44.66 -5.61
C LYS A 891 -43.99 46.15 -5.29
N GLY A 892 -43.66 47.03 -6.25
CA GLY A 892 -43.97 48.46 -6.18
C GLY A 892 -43.67 49.18 -7.49
N LYS A 893 -44.74 49.49 -8.23
CA LYS A 893 -44.86 50.31 -9.44
C LYS A 893 -43.92 51.53 -9.50
N LYS A 894 -43.28 51.78 -10.64
CA LYS A 894 -43.73 52.76 -11.65
C LYS A 894 -42.99 52.53 -12.95
#